data_AF-A0AAV6B928-F1
#
_entry.id   AF-A0AAV6B928-F1
#
_cell.length_a   1.000
_cell.length_b   1.000
_cell.length_c   1.000
_cell.angle_alpha   90.00
_cell.angle_beta   90.00
_cell.angle_gamma   90.00
#
_symmetry.space_group_name_H-M   'P 1'
#
loop_
_entity.id
_entity.type
_entity.pdbx_description
1 polymer ?
#
loop_
_entity_poly.entity_id
_entity_poly.type
_entity_poly.pdbx_seq_one_letter_code
_entity_poly.pdbx_strand_id
1 'polypeptide(L)'
;MKERKPIFYDSEKVRWRRTRRIMEISGAMLTLLLVYFFLTIAGSVELPAALLPDTRPIYHSVKKKLLKPVVFREGRHKRVANIGQIPAKYDPLRAAFFVSWDPNSLASLKKHYKDIDLLMPEQLHAVTADGAITVVDYERNQTVKASPGEALSRLQQDKLHQWMRSLNPPVELPMMGLLNNYDGAVWRVKEMEELLANPAARSRLITDVTQYAVAAKQAGIVVDFEEVPDESQDNFQKFIGQFAPALHAVGLKLMIALPARDDSYDYEFFGKETDAIILMNYDQHWLTSPPGPIAAQDWFAENLRQVLEVVPAQKIVVGIANYAYDWTETSKKEKPHSEEFSIQEALLHAYESESEMEFDPASLNPHYSYSDEQNHTHQVWLLDAVTAYNELRASERLGVQGTALWRLGSSDSSLWPVWDATHPDDTIRAKLADLPPGPDLILEGDGDIWHIADVPKQGSRSITYDPVTELITDEKYEAYPLSYDIDQIGGAKNKVVLSFDDGPDRRWTPRILDILKAKHVPGIFFVIGDQANRAPDLLKREYNEGHEIGNHTWTHPQFDEISRTQLKWELNLTQRLIESTLGVKSLFFRPPYGIDHQPEYAEEVAQLPYPQELGYIIVGQRIDPDDWRMTEEKLQRPAQEIADDVMQHARNGNVVLLHDGGGEREQTVAALPLIIDGLRAKGYQFVSVADLLGKTRANLMLPLTFRERLAAQADGFIFSIFQWSRFAIATVFILGIVLVSGRALIIGILAIIEKLRPDNAKLPEPPPGVTVLIPAHNEESVIVQTVESVLLSDLNDLQVIVVDDGSSDRTLELLESNFGKNDRVQILHQVNRGKAAALNNALTQAKTEFVVTIDADTEIEPDAIRKLLRHFSDPKVGAVAGNVKVGNRSRWLTRWQALEYITSQNMEKRAFDLLNCITVVPGALGAWRREAIEAAGGITADTVAEDADLTIAIRRLGWRVTYDEEAIAWTEAPETPGQLIRQRFRWTFGTLQSFWKHNDTLFRPKYGTLGFVALPNIFVFQILLPLVSPVLDLLFLGSLVLWGLAGLHITQIPHLWTTDDVQRSVVFFLGFLLIDVLTCVIAFALERHEDWTLLIPVLLQRFYYRQLMYIVLFRSVKEAVSGRPVGWKGVEKEPPALEPATL
;
A
#
# COMPACT_ATOMS: atom_id res chain seq x y z
N MET A 1 60.65 -2.67 -31.99
CA MET A 1 59.96 -2.06 -30.83
C MET A 1 60.04 -3.02 -29.65
N LYS A 2 60.21 -2.57 -28.40
CA LYS A 2 60.08 -3.45 -27.23
C LYS A 2 58.61 -3.88 -27.13
N GLU A 3 58.32 -5.18 -27.10
CA GLU A 3 56.96 -5.69 -26.87
C GLU A 3 56.46 -5.17 -25.51
N ARG A 4 55.44 -4.31 -25.54
CA ARG A 4 54.75 -3.83 -24.34
C ARG A 4 53.71 -4.86 -23.95
N LYS A 5 53.63 -5.17 -22.66
CA LYS A 5 52.59 -6.07 -22.14
C LYS A 5 51.20 -5.45 -22.37
N PRO A 6 50.16 -6.25 -22.67
CA PRO A 6 48.80 -5.74 -22.83
C PRO A 6 48.33 -4.95 -21.60
N ILE A 7 47.60 -3.86 -21.82
CA ILE A 7 47.00 -3.06 -20.75
C ILE A 7 46.00 -3.94 -19.98
N PHE A 8 46.08 -3.84 -18.65
CA PHE A 8 45.42 -4.72 -17.67
C PHE A 8 45.99 -6.13 -17.52
N TYR A 9 47.01 -6.58 -18.25
CA TYR A 9 47.57 -7.91 -17.98
C TYR A 9 48.23 -7.97 -16.59
N ASP A 10 47.82 -8.94 -15.76
CA ASP A 10 48.35 -9.20 -14.41
C ASP A 10 48.63 -10.70 -14.27
N SER A 11 49.87 -11.10 -14.55
CA SER A 11 50.30 -12.51 -14.54
C SER A 11 50.14 -13.18 -13.17
N GLU A 12 50.20 -12.41 -12.09
CA GLU A 12 50.07 -12.91 -10.71
C GLU A 12 48.64 -12.75 -10.15
N LYS A 13 47.72 -12.16 -10.92
CA LYS A 13 46.32 -11.90 -10.56
C LYS A 13 46.20 -11.20 -9.20
N VAL A 14 47.15 -10.34 -8.84
CA VAL A 14 47.18 -9.62 -7.55
C VAL A 14 45.95 -8.75 -7.41
N ARG A 15 45.55 -8.03 -8.48
CA ARG A 15 44.36 -7.17 -8.44
C ARG A 15 43.07 -7.95 -8.23
N TRP A 16 42.92 -9.08 -8.91
CA TRP A 16 41.76 -9.95 -8.73
C TRP A 16 41.69 -10.51 -7.31
N ARG A 17 42.81 -11.03 -6.78
CA ARG A 17 42.88 -11.55 -5.41
C ARG A 17 42.51 -10.49 -4.38
N ARG A 18 43.01 -9.26 -4.53
CA ARG A 18 42.69 -8.14 -3.63
C ARG A 18 41.23 -7.72 -3.73
N THR A 19 40.72 -7.52 -4.95
CA THR A 19 39.34 -7.09 -5.19
C THR A 19 38.34 -8.13 -4.69
N ARG A 20 38.59 -9.41 -5.01
CA ARG A 20 37.78 -10.53 -4.54
C ARG A 20 37.74 -10.61 -3.01
N ARG A 21 38.90 -10.50 -2.33
CA ARG A 21 38.94 -10.48 -0.86
C ARG A 21 38.14 -9.33 -0.26
N ILE A 22 38.24 -8.12 -0.83
CA ILE A 22 37.47 -6.96 -0.36
C ILE A 22 35.97 -7.23 -0.54
N MET A 23 35.55 -7.75 -1.70
CA MET A 23 34.15 -8.09 -1.96
C MET A 23 33.64 -9.20 -1.03
N GLU A 24 34.42 -10.26 -0.81
CA GLU A 24 34.06 -11.36 0.10
C GLU A 24 33.93 -10.89 1.54
N ILE A 25 34.87 -10.08 2.04
CA ILE A 25 34.82 -9.52 3.41
C ILE A 25 33.64 -8.56 3.55
N SER A 26 33.45 -7.63 2.61
CA SER A 26 32.37 -6.64 2.66
C SER A 26 31.00 -7.32 2.55
N GLY A 27 30.88 -8.32 1.67
CA GLY A 27 29.67 -9.12 1.51
C GLY A 27 29.35 -9.92 2.78
N ALA A 28 30.33 -10.62 3.35
CA ALA A 28 30.16 -11.36 4.59
C ALA A 28 29.75 -10.44 5.77
N MET A 29 30.39 -9.27 5.91
CA MET A 29 30.01 -8.29 6.94
C MET A 29 28.58 -7.77 6.76
N LEU A 30 28.19 -7.42 5.52
CA LEU A 30 26.84 -6.96 5.23
C LEU A 30 25.80 -8.07 5.50
N THR A 31 26.08 -9.31 5.07
CA THR A 31 25.20 -10.44 5.34
C THR A 31 25.05 -10.70 6.84
N LEU A 32 26.13 -10.67 7.62
CA LEU A 32 26.06 -10.85 9.07
C LEU A 32 25.24 -9.74 9.75
N LEU A 33 25.41 -8.48 9.32
CA LEU A 33 24.62 -7.34 9.81
C LEU A 33 23.13 -7.49 9.48
N LEU A 34 22.80 -7.86 8.24
CA LEU A 34 21.41 -8.10 7.82
C LEU A 34 20.79 -9.27 8.59
N VAL A 35 21.51 -10.38 8.74
CA VAL A 35 21.04 -11.53 9.54
C VAL A 35 20.79 -11.11 10.98
N TYR A 36 21.69 -10.36 11.61
CA TYR A 36 21.49 -9.83 12.96
C TYR A 36 20.22 -8.96 13.04
N PHE A 37 20.02 -8.05 12.09
CA PHE A 37 18.83 -7.19 12.04
C PHE A 37 17.53 -7.98 11.89
N PHE A 38 17.47 -8.94 10.96
CA PHE A 38 16.27 -9.74 10.77
C PHE A 38 15.98 -10.64 11.97
N LEU A 39 17.00 -11.23 12.59
CA LEU A 39 16.84 -12.02 13.81
C LEU A 39 16.31 -11.17 14.98
N THR A 40 16.78 -9.93 15.08
CA THR A 40 16.40 -9.04 16.17
C THR A 40 15.03 -8.37 15.97
N ILE A 41 14.57 -8.16 14.73
CA ILE A 41 13.17 -7.79 14.46
C ILE A 41 12.23 -8.97 14.66
N ALA A 42 12.66 -10.19 14.30
CA ALA A 42 11.86 -11.40 14.52
C ALA A 42 11.75 -11.76 16.02
N GLY A 43 12.74 -11.38 16.84
CA GLY A 43 12.68 -11.46 18.30
C GLY A 43 11.76 -10.40 18.90
N SER A 44 11.08 -10.69 20.00
CA SER A 44 10.22 -9.71 20.68
C SER A 44 11.07 -8.66 21.41
N VAL A 45 10.71 -7.38 21.33
CA VAL A 45 11.28 -6.37 22.23
C VAL A 45 10.69 -6.61 23.62
N GLU A 46 11.51 -7.01 24.59
CA GLU A 46 11.09 -7.11 25.98
C GLU A 46 10.98 -5.69 26.57
N LEU A 47 9.75 -5.20 26.73
CA LEU A 47 9.44 -4.08 27.61
C LEU A 47 9.13 -4.65 29.00
N PRO A 48 9.42 -3.91 30.09
CA PRO A 48 9.01 -4.35 31.41
C PRO A 48 7.48 -4.47 31.49
N ALA A 49 6.99 -5.44 32.26
CA ALA A 49 5.57 -5.63 32.52
C ALA A 49 4.93 -4.31 32.98
N ALA A 50 3.70 -4.07 32.51
CA ALA A 50 2.96 -2.82 32.72
C ALA A 50 2.96 -2.41 34.21
N LEU A 51 3.26 -1.14 34.47
CA LEU A 51 3.33 -0.54 35.81
C LEU A 51 1.97 -0.06 36.34
N LEU A 52 0.88 -0.61 35.80
CA LEU A 52 -0.49 -0.26 36.15
C LEU A 52 -0.92 -1.05 37.40
N PRO A 53 -1.56 -0.40 38.39
CA PRO A 53 -2.11 -1.10 39.55
C PRO A 53 -3.25 -2.02 39.13
N ASP A 54 -3.35 -3.18 39.76
CA ASP A 54 -4.52 -4.07 39.67
C ASP A 54 -5.72 -3.32 40.26
N THR A 55 -6.69 -2.94 39.43
CA THR A 55 -7.83 -2.09 39.79
C THR A 55 -9.05 -2.86 40.26
N ARG A 56 -8.98 -4.21 40.26
CA ARG A 56 -10.11 -5.07 40.66
C ARG A 56 -10.69 -4.67 42.02
N PRO A 57 -12.00 -4.39 42.10
CA PRO A 57 -12.71 -4.37 43.37
C PRO A 57 -12.53 -5.71 44.08
N ILE A 58 -12.22 -5.69 45.38
CA ILE A 58 -12.29 -6.90 46.21
C ILE A 58 -13.76 -7.12 46.54
N TYR A 59 -14.45 -7.92 45.74
CA TYR A 59 -15.78 -8.39 46.10
C TYR A 59 -15.69 -9.25 47.37
N HIS A 60 -16.40 -8.82 48.42
CA HIS A 60 -16.54 -9.58 49.66
C HIS A 60 -17.89 -10.28 49.65
N SER A 61 -17.87 -11.61 49.59
CA SER A 61 -19.08 -12.43 49.72
C SER A 61 -19.87 -12.05 50.98
N VAL A 62 -21.11 -11.58 50.79
CA VAL A 62 -22.03 -11.33 51.88
C VAL A 62 -22.66 -12.66 52.26
N LYS A 63 -22.37 -13.11 53.48
CA LYS A 63 -22.94 -14.33 54.06
C LYS A 63 -24.48 -14.32 53.97
N LYS A 64 -24.98 -15.33 53.25
CA LYS A 64 -26.34 -15.89 53.29
C LYS A 64 -27.18 -15.42 54.48
N LYS A 65 -28.22 -14.65 54.19
CA LYS A 65 -29.45 -14.65 54.97
C LYS A 65 -30.56 -15.21 54.09
N LEU A 66 -30.82 -16.50 54.29
CA LEU A 66 -31.99 -17.22 53.79
C LEU A 66 -33.25 -16.36 53.99
N LEU A 67 -33.76 -15.79 52.90
CA LEU A 67 -35.15 -15.40 52.82
C LEU A 67 -35.98 -16.65 52.55
N LYS A 68 -37.09 -16.76 53.26
CA LYS A 68 -37.94 -17.94 53.33
C LYS A 68 -38.56 -18.26 51.96
N PRO A 69 -38.76 -19.54 51.63
CA PRO A 69 -39.46 -19.93 50.42
C PRO A 69 -40.90 -19.45 50.49
N VAL A 70 -41.31 -18.66 49.49
CA VAL A 70 -42.73 -18.44 49.19
C VAL A 70 -43.22 -19.71 48.51
N VAL A 71 -44.17 -20.38 49.15
CA VAL A 71 -44.83 -21.56 48.60
C VAL A 71 -45.70 -21.11 47.42
N PHE A 72 -45.27 -21.42 46.19
CA PHE A 72 -46.16 -21.35 45.04
C PHE A 72 -46.98 -22.64 44.91
N ARG A 73 -48.29 -22.46 44.76
CA ARG A 73 -49.27 -23.51 44.51
C ARG A 73 -48.99 -24.16 43.15
N GLU A 74 -49.12 -25.48 43.09
CA GLU A 74 -49.28 -26.25 41.86
C GLU A 74 -50.37 -25.64 40.97
N GLY A 75 -49.95 -24.97 39.90
CA GLY A 75 -50.77 -24.56 38.78
C GLY A 75 -51.01 -25.75 37.86
N ARG A 76 -52.26 -25.92 37.43
CA ARG A 76 -52.69 -27.03 36.59
C ARG A 76 -52.14 -26.89 35.17
N HIS A 77 -51.23 -27.77 34.77
CA HIS A 77 -51.01 -28.06 33.35
C HIS A 77 -52.32 -28.56 32.73
N LYS A 78 -52.97 -27.74 31.91
CA LYS A 78 -53.95 -28.19 30.93
C LYS A 78 -53.84 -27.40 29.62
N ARG A 79 -53.32 -28.16 28.63
CA ARG A 79 -53.46 -28.05 27.17
C ARG A 79 -52.54 -27.07 26.43
N VAL A 80 -51.28 -27.48 26.28
CA VAL A 80 -50.54 -27.33 25.01
C VAL A 80 -50.38 -28.73 24.40
N ALA A 81 -51.50 -29.36 24.05
CA ALA A 81 -51.48 -30.65 23.37
C ALA A 81 -52.33 -30.52 22.11
N ASN A 82 -51.64 -30.51 20.97
CA ASN A 82 -52.10 -30.34 19.58
C ASN A 82 -52.31 -28.89 19.13
N ILE A 83 -51.20 -28.19 18.85
CA ILE A 83 -51.19 -27.03 17.95
C ILE A 83 -50.84 -27.54 16.54
N GLY A 84 -51.55 -26.99 15.54
CA GLY A 84 -51.78 -27.53 14.20
C GLY A 84 -50.54 -28.04 13.47
N GLN A 85 -50.73 -29.13 12.72
CA GLN A 85 -49.69 -29.81 11.96
C GLN A 85 -48.86 -28.83 11.12
N ILE A 86 -47.55 -28.83 11.35
CA ILE A 86 -46.57 -28.03 10.61
C ILE A 86 -46.74 -28.35 9.11
N PRO A 87 -46.86 -27.33 8.23
CA PRO A 87 -46.92 -27.55 6.80
C PRO A 87 -45.74 -28.41 6.33
N ALA A 88 -45.97 -29.33 5.37
CA ALA A 88 -44.92 -30.24 4.87
C ALA A 88 -43.70 -29.52 4.24
N LYS A 89 -43.78 -28.20 4.02
CA LYS A 89 -42.68 -27.32 3.64
C LYS A 89 -42.95 -25.93 4.24
N TYR A 90 -42.30 -25.63 5.37
CA TYR A 90 -42.32 -24.33 6.04
C TYR A 90 -40.94 -23.68 5.86
N ASP A 91 -40.91 -22.43 5.39
CA ASP A 91 -39.69 -21.65 5.10
C ASP A 91 -39.96 -20.20 5.55
N PRO A 92 -39.77 -19.89 6.86
CA PRO A 92 -40.18 -18.63 7.45
C PRO A 92 -39.27 -17.46 7.04
N LEU A 93 -39.85 -16.27 6.91
CA LEU A 93 -39.07 -15.03 6.78
C LEU A 93 -38.26 -14.78 8.07
N ARG A 94 -36.96 -14.51 7.93
CA ARG A 94 -36.09 -14.11 9.05
C ARG A 94 -35.81 -12.62 8.95
N ALA A 95 -36.53 -11.83 9.74
CA ALA A 95 -36.33 -10.40 9.83
C ALA A 95 -35.53 -10.04 11.09
N ALA A 96 -34.81 -8.92 11.06
CA ALA A 96 -34.11 -8.41 12.23
C ALA A 96 -34.12 -6.88 12.25
N PHE A 97 -34.36 -6.31 13.44
CA PHE A 97 -34.27 -4.87 13.64
C PHE A 97 -32.82 -4.46 13.85
N PHE A 98 -32.40 -3.41 13.12
CA PHE A 98 -31.09 -2.78 13.26
C PHE A 98 -31.28 -1.38 13.80
N VAL A 99 -30.52 -1.02 14.83
CA VAL A 99 -30.55 0.32 15.41
C VAL A 99 -29.16 0.93 15.38
N SER A 100 -29.10 2.23 15.09
CA SER A 100 -27.80 2.92 14.87
C SER A 100 -27.16 3.43 16.16
N TRP A 101 -27.92 3.48 17.26
CA TRP A 101 -27.45 3.95 18.57
C TRP A 101 -26.76 2.87 19.39
N ASP A 102 -26.98 1.59 19.08
CA ASP A 102 -26.27 0.49 19.72
C ASP A 102 -25.20 -0.07 18.78
N PRO A 103 -23.92 0.09 19.11
CA PRO A 103 -22.85 -0.42 18.27
C PRO A 103 -22.86 -1.95 18.13
N ASN A 104 -23.40 -2.69 19.11
CA ASN A 104 -23.52 -4.13 19.06
C ASN A 104 -24.48 -4.59 17.95
N SER A 105 -25.38 -3.71 17.49
CA SER A 105 -26.26 -3.98 16.35
C SER A 105 -25.46 -4.23 15.07
N LEU A 106 -24.43 -3.42 14.82
CA LEU A 106 -23.55 -3.58 13.66
C LEU A 106 -22.61 -4.78 13.84
N ALA A 107 -22.07 -4.99 15.04
CA ALA A 107 -21.22 -6.16 15.32
C ALA A 107 -21.98 -7.48 15.10
N SER A 108 -23.22 -7.57 15.60
CA SER A 108 -24.10 -8.71 15.38
C SER A 108 -24.42 -8.90 13.89
N LEU A 109 -24.74 -7.82 13.17
CA LEU A 109 -25.00 -7.87 11.73
C LEU A 109 -23.79 -8.37 10.93
N LYS A 110 -22.58 -7.88 11.23
CA LYS A 110 -21.34 -8.32 10.56
C LYS A 110 -21.17 -9.83 10.57
N LYS A 111 -21.52 -10.45 11.70
CA LYS A 111 -21.42 -11.89 11.93
C LYS A 111 -22.58 -12.68 11.30
N HIS A 112 -23.79 -12.10 11.30
CA HIS A 112 -25.04 -12.82 11.04
C HIS A 112 -25.85 -12.33 9.83
N TYR A 113 -25.35 -11.42 9.01
CA TYR A 113 -26.09 -10.91 7.84
C TYR A 113 -26.51 -11.99 6.83
N LYS A 114 -25.86 -13.15 6.83
CA LYS A 114 -26.20 -14.32 5.98
C LYS A 114 -27.35 -15.15 6.54
N ASP A 115 -27.65 -14.96 7.83
CA ASP A 115 -28.71 -15.67 8.56
C ASP A 115 -30.03 -14.87 8.53
N ILE A 116 -30.05 -13.70 7.87
CA ILE A 116 -31.17 -12.74 7.82
C ILE A 116 -31.67 -12.61 6.37
N ASP A 117 -32.99 -12.62 6.18
CA ASP A 117 -33.65 -12.40 4.88
C ASP A 117 -34.04 -10.95 4.64
N LEU A 118 -34.39 -10.25 5.74
CA LEU A 118 -34.87 -8.87 5.70
C LEU A 118 -34.30 -8.08 6.88
N LEU A 119 -33.58 -7.01 6.60
CA LEU A 119 -33.14 -6.07 7.62
C LEU A 119 -34.14 -4.92 7.76
N MET A 120 -34.45 -4.54 9.00
CA MET A 120 -35.35 -3.43 9.30
C MET A 120 -34.59 -2.35 10.06
N PRO A 121 -33.84 -1.48 9.37
CA PRO A 121 -33.02 -0.46 10.02
C PRO A 121 -33.87 0.74 10.47
N GLU A 122 -33.65 1.17 11.71
CA GLU A 122 -34.15 2.43 12.25
C GLU A 122 -33.50 3.61 11.52
N GLN A 123 -34.23 4.20 10.57
CA GLN A 123 -33.69 5.19 9.63
C GLN A 123 -34.52 6.47 9.55
N LEU A 124 -35.83 6.37 9.71
CA LEU A 124 -36.76 7.48 9.48
C LEU A 124 -37.63 7.70 10.71
N HIS A 125 -37.84 8.96 11.07
CA HIS A 125 -38.69 9.32 12.20
C HIS A 125 -39.74 10.36 11.78
N ALA A 126 -40.93 10.25 12.36
CA ALA A 126 -42.12 11.06 12.12
C ALA A 126 -42.46 11.92 13.34
N VAL A 127 -41.47 12.66 13.85
CA VAL A 127 -41.55 13.40 15.13
C VAL A 127 -42.05 14.83 15.00
N THR A 128 -42.66 15.18 13.87
CA THR A 128 -43.05 16.57 13.56
C THR A 128 -44.52 16.65 13.18
N ALA A 129 -45.26 17.56 13.79
CA ALA A 129 -46.70 17.74 13.50
C ALA A 129 -47.01 18.11 12.04
N ASP A 130 -46.04 18.66 11.29
CA ASP A 130 -46.18 19.03 9.89
C ASP A 130 -45.91 17.89 8.89
N GLY A 131 -45.61 16.68 9.38
CA GLY A 131 -45.37 15.50 8.55
C GLY A 131 -44.04 15.51 7.79
N ALA A 132 -43.06 16.27 8.26
CA ALA A 132 -41.71 16.23 7.71
C ALA A 132 -40.96 15.01 8.27
N ILE A 133 -40.20 14.32 7.41
CA ILE A 133 -39.31 13.24 7.85
C ILE A 133 -38.11 13.85 8.59
N THR A 134 -37.68 13.17 9.64
CA THR A 134 -36.44 13.45 10.34
C THR A 134 -35.52 12.24 10.32
N VAL A 135 -34.21 12.49 10.38
CA VAL A 135 -33.16 11.49 10.59
C VAL A 135 -32.44 11.84 11.88
N VAL A 136 -32.12 10.85 12.71
CA VAL A 136 -31.32 11.04 13.92
C VAL A 136 -29.85 10.80 13.59
N ASP A 137 -29.01 11.79 13.89
CA ASP A 137 -27.55 11.68 13.92
C ASP A 137 -27.15 11.29 15.34
N TYR A 138 -26.97 9.99 15.59
CA TYR A 138 -26.68 9.46 16.92
C TYR A 138 -25.27 9.81 17.40
N GLU A 139 -24.31 10.04 16.49
CA GLU A 139 -22.96 10.49 16.87
C GLU A 139 -23.00 11.91 17.45
N ARG A 140 -23.86 12.78 16.91
CA ARG A 140 -24.03 14.16 17.41
C ARG A 140 -25.18 14.32 18.40
N ASN A 141 -25.96 13.26 18.62
CA ASN A 141 -27.22 13.25 19.36
C ASN A 141 -28.18 14.36 18.91
N GLN A 142 -28.44 14.43 17.60
CA GLN A 142 -29.27 15.47 16.98
C GLN A 142 -30.30 14.90 16.01
N THR A 143 -31.56 15.28 16.19
CA THR A 143 -32.65 14.99 15.25
C THR A 143 -32.77 16.11 14.22
N VAL A 144 -32.65 15.78 12.93
CA VAL A 144 -32.61 16.78 11.86
C VAL A 144 -33.76 16.55 10.87
N LYS A 145 -34.53 17.61 10.58
CA LYS A 145 -35.51 17.59 9.47
C LYS A 145 -34.76 17.47 8.14
N ALA A 146 -35.19 16.55 7.29
CA ALA A 146 -34.53 16.29 6.02
C ALA A 146 -35.56 16.09 4.91
N SER A 147 -35.28 16.64 3.73
CA SER A 147 -35.94 16.22 2.50
C SER A 147 -35.53 14.78 2.14
N PRO A 148 -36.28 14.05 1.28
CA PRO A 148 -35.95 12.67 0.93
C PRO A 148 -34.52 12.46 0.41
N GLY A 149 -34.00 13.40 -0.40
CA GLY A 149 -32.63 13.33 -0.91
C GLY A 149 -31.56 13.62 0.14
N GLU A 150 -31.84 14.54 1.09
CA GLU A 150 -30.95 14.81 2.22
C GLU A 150 -30.91 13.63 3.19
N ALA A 151 -32.07 13.01 3.47
CA ALA A 151 -32.17 11.82 4.31
C ALA A 151 -31.35 10.67 3.72
N LEU A 152 -31.48 10.41 2.40
CA LEU A 152 -30.68 9.40 1.71
C LEU A 152 -29.18 9.70 1.79
N SER A 153 -28.78 10.95 1.54
CA SER A 153 -27.36 11.32 1.53
C SER A 153 -26.72 11.15 2.91
N ARG A 154 -27.45 11.51 3.98
CA ARG A 154 -26.99 11.34 5.37
C ARG A 154 -26.89 9.86 5.76
N LEU A 155 -27.94 9.08 5.50
CA LEU A 155 -27.95 7.65 5.83
C LEU A 155 -26.91 6.87 5.02
N GLN A 156 -26.63 7.26 3.78
CA GLN A 156 -25.53 6.64 3.02
C GLN A 156 -24.15 6.85 3.67
N GLN A 157 -23.99 7.84 4.54
CA GLN A 157 -22.76 8.09 5.28
C GLN A 157 -22.72 7.39 6.65
N ASP A 158 -23.79 6.69 7.07
CA ASP A 158 -23.81 5.98 8.36
C ASP A 158 -22.90 4.73 8.37
N LYS A 159 -22.62 4.22 9.57
CA LYS A 159 -21.76 3.04 9.79
C LYS A 159 -22.30 1.80 9.04
N LEU A 160 -23.63 1.62 8.95
CA LEU A 160 -24.28 0.48 8.27
C LEU A 160 -23.96 0.47 6.77
N HIS A 161 -24.25 1.56 6.06
CA HIS A 161 -24.07 1.63 4.61
C HIS A 161 -22.58 1.71 4.22
N GLN A 162 -21.73 2.31 5.06
CA GLN A 162 -20.29 2.24 4.88
C GLN A 162 -19.79 0.79 4.92
N TRP A 163 -20.21 0.02 5.93
CA TRP A 163 -19.85 -1.39 6.04
C TRP A 163 -20.40 -2.25 4.89
N MET A 164 -21.68 -2.09 4.51
CA MET A 164 -22.24 -2.85 3.39
C MET A 164 -21.49 -2.64 2.07
N ARG A 165 -20.89 -1.46 1.87
CA ARG A 165 -20.07 -1.12 0.69
C ARG A 165 -18.59 -1.51 0.81
N SER A 166 -18.08 -1.74 2.01
CA SER A 166 -16.65 -2.05 2.22
C SER A 166 -16.29 -3.47 1.75
N LEU A 167 -17.27 -4.37 1.75
CA LEU A 167 -17.11 -5.75 1.27
C LEU A 167 -17.10 -5.83 -0.27
N ASN A 168 -16.37 -6.81 -0.81
CA ASN A 168 -16.29 -7.05 -2.25
C ASN A 168 -16.63 -8.52 -2.60
N PRO A 169 -17.80 -8.80 -3.21
CA PRO A 169 -18.82 -7.85 -3.62
C PRO A 169 -19.53 -7.19 -2.42
N PRO A 170 -20.12 -5.99 -2.60
CA PRO A 170 -20.94 -5.35 -1.57
C PRO A 170 -22.06 -6.26 -1.07
N VAL A 171 -22.46 -6.08 0.18
CA VAL A 171 -23.55 -6.86 0.78
C VAL A 171 -24.87 -6.45 0.14
N GLU A 172 -25.56 -7.41 -0.48
CA GLU A 172 -26.93 -7.25 -0.96
C GLU A 172 -27.88 -7.93 0.03
N LEU A 173 -28.41 -7.14 0.98
CA LEU A 173 -29.43 -7.58 1.94
C LEU A 173 -30.68 -6.71 1.73
N PRO A 174 -31.86 -7.30 1.48
CA PRO A 174 -33.11 -6.53 1.39
C PRO A 174 -33.36 -5.75 2.66
N MET A 175 -33.72 -4.47 2.52
CA MET A 175 -34.01 -3.58 3.64
C MET A 175 -35.45 -3.07 3.56
N MET A 176 -36.10 -2.92 4.72
CA MET A 176 -37.31 -2.14 4.88
C MET A 176 -37.09 -1.09 5.97
N GLY A 177 -36.89 0.17 5.57
CA GLY A 177 -36.67 1.27 6.51
C GLY A 177 -37.82 1.40 7.51
N LEU A 178 -37.47 1.44 8.80
CA LEU A 178 -38.41 1.65 9.89
C LEU A 178 -38.76 3.13 10.00
N LEU A 179 -40.06 3.42 10.11
CA LEU A 179 -40.63 4.74 10.33
C LEU A 179 -41.34 4.77 11.69
N ASN A 180 -40.75 5.46 12.67
CA ASN A 180 -41.28 5.53 14.03
C ASN A 180 -41.57 6.97 14.51
N ASN A 181 -42.22 7.10 15.67
CA ASN A 181 -42.49 8.38 16.35
C ASN A 181 -41.50 8.68 17.50
N TYR A 182 -40.29 8.13 17.46
CA TYR A 182 -39.22 8.33 18.44
C TYR A 182 -38.21 9.37 17.96
N ASP A 183 -37.76 10.31 18.80
CA ASP A 183 -36.79 11.35 18.41
C ASP A 183 -35.33 11.01 18.74
N GLY A 184 -35.07 9.81 19.27
CA GLY A 184 -33.77 9.42 19.82
C GLY A 184 -33.71 9.51 21.35
N ALA A 185 -34.70 10.13 22.00
CA ALA A 185 -34.78 10.20 23.46
C ALA A 185 -36.18 9.92 24.02
N VAL A 186 -37.26 10.36 23.36
CA VAL A 186 -38.63 10.17 23.83
C VAL A 186 -39.61 9.93 22.67
N TRP A 187 -40.67 9.17 22.94
CA TRP A 187 -41.81 9.03 22.04
C TRP A 187 -42.59 10.34 21.92
N ARG A 188 -42.81 10.80 20.68
CA ARG A 188 -43.43 12.10 20.36
C ARG A 188 -44.91 11.94 20.08
N VAL A 189 -45.63 11.41 21.07
CA VAL A 189 -47.06 11.06 20.98
C VAL A 189 -47.91 12.25 20.55
N LYS A 190 -47.71 13.42 21.16
CA LYS A 190 -48.46 14.64 20.85
C LYS A 190 -48.26 15.09 19.40
N GLU A 191 -47.03 15.14 18.94
CA GLU A 191 -46.72 15.54 17.55
C GLU A 191 -47.27 14.52 16.54
N MET A 192 -47.24 13.23 16.89
CA MET A 192 -47.86 12.17 16.10
C MET A 192 -49.39 12.33 16.03
N GLU A 193 -50.08 12.63 17.13
CA GLU A 193 -51.53 12.91 17.16
C GLU A 193 -51.88 14.07 16.20
N GLU A 194 -51.13 15.19 16.30
CA GLU A 194 -51.33 16.37 15.46
C GLU A 194 -51.09 16.05 13.96
N LEU A 195 -50.06 15.25 13.66
CA LEU A 195 -49.76 14.76 12.31
C LEU A 195 -50.90 13.87 11.79
N LEU A 196 -51.34 12.89 12.58
CA LEU A 196 -52.37 11.94 12.20
C LEU A 196 -53.71 12.63 11.99
N ALA A 197 -54.03 13.67 12.77
CA ALA A 197 -55.26 14.45 12.58
C ALA A 197 -55.26 15.27 11.28
N ASN A 198 -54.09 15.69 10.79
CA ASN A 198 -53.96 16.62 9.66
C ASN A 198 -53.80 15.92 8.29
N PRO A 199 -54.77 16.01 7.36
CA PRO A 199 -54.67 15.35 6.05
C PRO A 199 -53.47 15.80 5.19
N ALA A 200 -53.06 17.06 5.30
CA ALA A 200 -51.91 17.57 4.55
C ALA A 200 -50.59 17.02 5.11
N ALA A 201 -50.47 16.91 6.43
CA ALA A 201 -49.30 16.33 7.09
C ALA A 201 -49.16 14.83 6.74
N ARG A 202 -50.25 14.06 6.82
CA ARG A 202 -50.27 12.64 6.38
C ARG A 202 -49.82 12.49 4.92
N SER A 203 -50.41 13.28 4.02
CA SER A 203 -50.08 13.21 2.60
C SER A 203 -48.63 13.58 2.31
N ARG A 204 -48.07 14.54 3.05
CA ARG A 204 -46.66 14.92 2.94
C ARG A 204 -45.75 13.78 3.38
N LEU A 205 -45.98 13.23 4.58
CA LEU A 205 -45.17 12.13 5.12
C LEU A 205 -45.17 10.93 4.16
N ILE A 206 -46.36 10.52 3.68
CA ILE A 206 -46.50 9.41 2.72
C ILE A 206 -45.67 9.68 1.45
N THR A 207 -45.75 10.90 0.91
CA THR A 207 -45.04 11.28 -0.32
C THR A 207 -43.54 11.25 -0.11
N ASP A 208 -43.05 11.91 0.95
CA ASP A 208 -41.63 12.05 1.23
C ASP A 208 -41.01 10.67 1.51
N VAL A 209 -41.68 9.80 2.29
CA VAL A 209 -41.15 8.48 2.66
C VAL A 209 -41.14 7.55 1.44
N THR A 210 -42.18 7.62 0.60
CA THR A 210 -42.23 6.85 -0.66
C THR A 210 -41.09 7.26 -1.60
N GLN A 211 -40.82 8.57 -1.73
CA GLN A 211 -39.71 9.07 -2.55
C GLN A 211 -38.36 8.60 -2.02
N TYR A 212 -38.17 8.67 -0.70
CA TYR A 212 -36.96 8.16 -0.05
C TYR A 212 -36.78 6.66 -0.33
N ALA A 213 -37.80 5.84 -0.08
CA ALA A 213 -37.72 4.38 -0.21
C ALA A 213 -37.37 3.93 -1.64
N VAL A 214 -37.93 4.60 -2.65
CA VAL A 214 -37.59 4.37 -4.07
C VAL A 214 -36.14 4.75 -4.37
N ALA A 215 -35.70 5.92 -3.89
CA ALA A 215 -34.32 6.39 -4.11
C ALA A 215 -33.29 5.51 -3.39
N ALA A 216 -33.63 5.02 -2.20
CA ALA A 216 -32.83 4.12 -1.37
C ALA A 216 -32.88 2.65 -1.83
N LYS A 217 -33.72 2.30 -2.82
CA LYS A 217 -33.95 0.92 -3.31
C LYS A 217 -34.38 -0.06 -2.20
N GLN A 218 -35.22 0.40 -1.29
CA GLN A 218 -35.79 -0.43 -0.23
C GLN A 218 -36.75 -1.48 -0.81
N ALA A 219 -36.96 -2.59 -0.10
CA ALA A 219 -38.02 -3.55 -0.40
C ALA A 219 -39.41 -3.02 0.03
N GLY A 220 -39.44 -2.04 0.94
CA GLY A 220 -40.65 -1.47 1.50
C GLY A 220 -40.37 -0.60 2.73
N ILE A 221 -41.42 -0.33 3.51
CA ILE A 221 -41.36 0.43 4.78
C ILE A 221 -42.04 -0.38 5.88
N VAL A 222 -41.48 -0.28 7.10
CA VAL A 222 -42.14 -0.71 8.33
C VAL A 222 -42.65 0.53 9.06
N VAL A 223 -43.92 0.59 9.40
CA VAL A 223 -44.48 1.64 10.27
C VAL A 223 -44.55 1.12 11.69
N ASP A 224 -43.94 1.84 12.61
CA ASP A 224 -43.85 1.50 14.03
C ASP A 224 -44.22 2.71 14.87
N PHE A 225 -45.52 2.97 14.92
CA PHE A 225 -46.08 4.08 15.70
C PHE A 225 -46.55 3.52 17.04
N GLU A 226 -45.79 3.82 18.08
CA GLU A 226 -46.06 3.37 19.44
C GLU A 226 -46.83 4.44 20.24
N GLU A 227 -47.53 3.98 21.28
CA GLU A 227 -48.39 4.80 22.14
C GLU A 227 -49.46 5.61 21.35
N VAL A 228 -50.08 5.00 20.33
CA VAL A 228 -51.18 5.64 19.58
C VAL A 228 -52.42 5.73 20.47
N PRO A 229 -52.91 6.94 20.82
CA PRO A 229 -54.07 7.06 21.69
C PRO A 229 -55.35 6.53 21.02
N ASP A 230 -56.28 6.00 21.82
CA ASP A 230 -57.60 5.52 21.38
C ASP A 230 -58.33 6.52 20.45
N GLU A 231 -58.27 7.81 20.77
CA GLU A 231 -58.91 8.88 19.99
C GLU A 231 -58.25 9.13 18.62
N SER A 232 -57.02 8.66 18.43
CA SER A 232 -56.26 8.78 17.18
C SER A 232 -56.32 7.52 16.31
N GLN A 233 -56.86 6.40 16.81
CA GLN A 233 -56.92 5.12 16.07
C GLN A 233 -57.63 5.26 14.70
N ASP A 234 -58.75 5.98 14.63
CA ASP A 234 -59.45 6.28 13.36
C ASP A 234 -58.57 7.02 12.35
N ASN A 235 -57.71 7.92 12.83
CA ASN A 235 -56.80 8.68 11.99
C ASN A 235 -55.57 7.87 11.59
N PHE A 236 -55.12 6.96 12.46
CA PHE A 236 -54.07 6.00 12.16
C PHE A 236 -54.51 5.00 11.08
N GLN A 237 -55.74 4.47 11.17
CA GLN A 237 -56.31 3.64 10.10
C GLN A 237 -56.39 4.39 8.76
N LYS A 238 -56.82 5.66 8.77
CA LYS A 238 -56.82 6.51 7.56
C LYS A 238 -55.40 6.71 7.01
N PHE A 239 -54.40 6.89 7.87
CA PHE A 239 -53.01 7.01 7.45
C PHE A 239 -52.54 5.73 6.75
N ILE A 240 -52.71 4.57 7.37
CA ILE A 240 -52.29 3.28 6.81
C ILE A 240 -53.04 2.94 5.52
N GLY A 241 -54.36 3.17 5.48
CA GLY A 241 -55.18 2.98 4.27
C GLY A 241 -54.84 3.94 3.13
N GLN A 242 -54.13 5.04 3.40
CA GLN A 242 -53.55 5.92 2.37
C GLN A 242 -52.12 5.51 1.99
N PHE A 243 -51.35 5.00 2.95
CA PHE A 243 -49.93 4.71 2.77
C PHE A 243 -49.69 3.39 2.02
N ALA A 244 -50.42 2.31 2.36
CA ALA A 244 -50.25 1.02 1.71
C ALA A 244 -50.45 1.09 0.19
N PRO A 245 -51.54 1.71 -0.33
CA PRO A 245 -51.72 1.86 -1.77
C PRO A 245 -50.65 2.72 -2.44
N ALA A 246 -50.12 3.73 -1.75
CA ALA A 246 -49.06 4.60 -2.28
C ALA A 246 -47.74 3.84 -2.49
N LEU A 247 -47.37 2.97 -1.55
CA LEU A 247 -46.20 2.10 -1.67
C LEU A 247 -46.42 1.00 -2.72
N HIS A 248 -47.59 0.36 -2.73
CA HIS A 248 -47.91 -0.68 -3.72
C HIS A 248 -47.90 -0.15 -5.15
N ALA A 249 -48.30 1.10 -5.37
CA ALA A 249 -48.29 1.74 -6.69
C ALA A 249 -46.88 1.87 -7.30
N VAL A 250 -45.84 1.87 -6.47
CA VAL A 250 -44.42 1.89 -6.89
C VAL A 250 -43.72 0.55 -6.70
N GLY A 251 -44.47 -0.52 -6.38
CA GLY A 251 -43.94 -1.88 -6.22
C GLY A 251 -43.27 -2.16 -4.87
N LEU A 252 -43.42 -1.26 -3.89
CA LEU A 252 -42.88 -1.40 -2.53
C LEU A 252 -43.90 -2.06 -1.60
N LYS A 253 -43.41 -2.64 -0.50
CA LYS A 253 -44.21 -3.32 0.53
C LYS A 253 -44.45 -2.45 1.77
N LEU A 254 -45.54 -2.71 2.49
CA LEU A 254 -45.82 -2.08 3.78
C LEU A 254 -45.99 -3.16 4.86
N MET A 255 -45.17 -3.10 5.90
CA MET A 255 -45.40 -3.81 7.16
C MET A 255 -45.75 -2.82 8.26
N ILE A 256 -46.46 -3.27 9.28
CA ILE A 256 -46.84 -2.47 10.44
C ILE A 256 -46.52 -3.22 11.72
N ALA A 257 -45.80 -2.59 12.63
CA ALA A 257 -45.58 -3.11 13.98
C ALA A 257 -46.77 -2.74 14.86
N LEU A 258 -47.32 -3.74 15.57
CA LEU A 258 -48.46 -3.56 16.47
C LEU A 258 -48.19 -4.27 17.80
N PRO A 259 -48.61 -3.68 18.94
CA PRO A 259 -48.46 -4.30 20.24
C PRO A 259 -49.23 -5.63 20.30
N ALA A 260 -48.81 -6.55 21.16
CA ALA A 260 -49.60 -7.74 21.44
C ALA A 260 -50.72 -7.44 22.44
N ARG A 261 -51.93 -7.95 22.14
CA ARG A 261 -53.08 -7.94 23.06
C ARG A 261 -53.60 -6.54 23.40
N ASP A 262 -53.76 -5.70 22.39
CA ASP A 262 -54.38 -4.38 22.53
C ASP A 262 -55.65 -4.25 21.68
N ASP A 263 -56.82 -4.35 22.33
CA ASP A 263 -58.14 -4.27 21.69
C ASP A 263 -58.45 -2.88 21.10
N SER A 264 -57.62 -1.85 21.35
CA SER A 264 -57.77 -0.54 20.71
C SER A 264 -57.36 -0.56 19.23
N TYR A 265 -56.55 -1.53 18.80
CA TYR A 265 -56.08 -1.68 17.43
C TYR A 265 -56.95 -2.66 16.63
N ASP A 266 -57.35 -2.26 15.41
CA ASP A 266 -58.12 -3.10 14.50
C ASP A 266 -57.19 -4.01 13.66
N TYR A 267 -56.79 -5.13 14.25
CA TYR A 267 -55.90 -6.10 13.59
C TYR A 267 -56.48 -6.65 12.27
N GLU A 268 -57.81 -6.79 12.15
CA GLU A 268 -58.45 -7.24 10.90
C GLU A 268 -58.26 -6.20 9.79
N PHE A 269 -58.47 -4.91 10.11
CA PHE A 269 -58.21 -3.81 9.18
C PHE A 269 -56.74 -3.77 8.76
N PHE A 270 -55.80 -3.73 9.72
CA PHE A 270 -54.39 -3.61 9.40
C PHE A 270 -53.90 -4.84 8.62
N GLY A 271 -54.30 -6.04 9.04
CA GLY A 271 -53.95 -7.28 8.35
C GLY A 271 -54.52 -7.35 6.93
N LYS A 272 -55.63 -6.67 6.64
CA LYS A 272 -56.16 -6.58 5.27
C LYS A 272 -55.38 -5.58 4.41
N GLU A 273 -55.08 -4.40 4.95
CA GLU A 273 -54.48 -3.28 4.19
C GLU A 273 -52.96 -3.42 3.99
N THR A 274 -52.22 -4.03 4.92
CA THR A 274 -50.77 -4.18 4.84
C THR A 274 -50.33 -5.53 4.24
N ASP A 275 -49.05 -5.65 3.87
CA ASP A 275 -48.46 -6.91 3.42
C ASP A 275 -48.25 -7.89 4.58
N ALA A 276 -47.87 -7.38 5.76
CA ALA A 276 -47.79 -8.13 7.01
C ALA A 276 -47.95 -7.23 8.24
N ILE A 277 -48.36 -7.83 9.37
CA ILE A 277 -48.26 -7.26 10.71
C ILE A 277 -47.03 -7.89 11.38
N ILE A 278 -46.16 -7.04 11.93
CA ILE A 278 -45.14 -7.44 12.89
C ILE A 278 -45.78 -7.37 14.27
N LEU A 279 -46.07 -8.54 14.85
CA LEU A 279 -46.68 -8.61 16.18
C LEU A 279 -45.58 -8.50 17.23
N MET A 280 -45.53 -7.40 17.96
CA MET A 280 -44.57 -7.18 19.07
C MET A 280 -45.01 -8.01 20.28
N ASN A 281 -44.77 -9.32 20.21
CA ASN A 281 -45.26 -10.30 21.17
C ASN A 281 -44.28 -10.50 22.34
N TYR A 282 -43.84 -9.39 22.90
CA TYR A 282 -42.96 -9.26 24.04
C TYR A 282 -43.41 -8.06 24.88
N ASP A 283 -42.65 -7.67 25.91
CA ASP A 283 -43.03 -6.59 26.84
C ASP A 283 -44.36 -6.83 27.57
N GLN A 284 -44.65 -8.09 27.93
CA GLN A 284 -45.69 -8.42 28.93
C GLN A 284 -45.45 -7.64 30.24
N HIS A 285 -44.18 -7.45 30.57
CA HIS A 285 -43.65 -6.54 31.58
C HIS A 285 -42.53 -5.70 30.95
N TRP A 286 -42.61 -4.38 31.09
CA TRP A 286 -41.67 -3.38 30.53
C TRP A 286 -41.14 -2.42 31.61
N LEU A 287 -40.23 -1.51 31.25
CA LEU A 287 -39.51 -0.59 32.14
C LEU A 287 -40.36 0.12 33.22
N THR A 288 -41.59 0.51 32.90
CA THR A 288 -42.46 1.24 33.87
C THR A 288 -43.50 0.37 34.57
N SER A 289 -43.56 -0.91 34.20
CA SER A 289 -44.44 -1.91 34.83
C SER A 289 -43.77 -2.54 36.07
N PRO A 290 -44.52 -3.27 36.92
CA PRO A 290 -43.93 -4.10 37.96
C PRO A 290 -43.04 -5.23 37.37
N PRO A 291 -42.02 -5.71 38.08
CA PRO A 291 -41.14 -6.79 37.60
C PRO A 291 -41.91 -8.07 37.27
N GLY A 292 -41.51 -8.76 36.20
CA GLY A 292 -42.11 -10.02 35.77
C GLY A 292 -41.54 -10.53 34.44
N PRO A 293 -42.00 -11.70 33.96
CA PRO A 293 -41.54 -12.29 32.70
C PRO A 293 -41.83 -11.37 31.52
N ILE A 294 -40.84 -11.15 30.65
CA ILE A 294 -40.95 -10.25 29.50
C ILE A 294 -41.90 -10.84 28.45
N ALA A 295 -41.87 -12.15 28.26
CA ALA A 295 -42.78 -12.88 27.37
C ALA A 295 -42.95 -14.31 27.88
N ALA A 296 -43.90 -14.53 28.80
CA ALA A 296 -44.19 -15.88 29.28
C ALA A 296 -44.69 -16.75 28.11
N GLN A 297 -44.24 -18.01 28.04
CA GLN A 297 -44.52 -18.89 26.89
C GLN A 297 -46.03 -19.08 26.62
N ASP A 298 -46.84 -19.15 27.66
CA ASP A 298 -48.29 -19.31 27.54
C ASP A 298 -48.98 -18.01 27.08
N TRP A 299 -48.55 -16.87 27.61
CA TRP A 299 -48.97 -15.54 27.17
C TRP A 299 -48.61 -15.30 25.71
N PHE A 300 -47.37 -15.59 25.31
CA PHE A 300 -46.88 -15.49 23.94
C PHE A 300 -47.74 -16.31 22.99
N ALA A 301 -47.95 -17.60 23.30
CA ALA A 301 -48.69 -18.51 22.44
C ALA A 301 -50.18 -18.18 22.36
N GLU A 302 -50.77 -17.63 23.43
CA GLU A 302 -52.18 -17.25 23.46
C GLU A 302 -52.45 -15.96 22.67
N ASN A 303 -51.63 -14.92 22.83
CA ASN A 303 -51.74 -13.69 22.04
C ASN A 303 -51.65 -13.98 20.55
N LEU A 304 -50.70 -14.84 20.16
CA LEU A 304 -50.53 -15.23 18.77
C LEU A 304 -51.76 -15.97 18.23
N ARG A 305 -52.37 -16.88 19.02
CA ARG A 305 -53.63 -17.54 18.60
C ARG A 305 -54.76 -16.56 18.39
N GLN A 306 -54.91 -15.58 19.28
CA GLN A 306 -56.01 -14.61 19.22
C GLN A 306 -55.91 -13.74 17.97
N VAL A 307 -54.72 -13.23 17.64
CA VAL A 307 -54.52 -12.47 16.40
C VAL A 307 -54.81 -13.33 15.16
N LEU A 308 -54.46 -14.62 15.20
CA LEU A 308 -54.75 -15.56 14.11
C LEU A 308 -56.24 -15.91 13.93
N GLU A 309 -57.11 -15.54 14.87
CA GLU A 309 -58.56 -15.66 14.67
C GLU A 309 -59.08 -14.64 13.65
N VAL A 310 -58.38 -13.51 13.50
CA VAL A 310 -58.81 -12.37 12.65
C VAL A 310 -57.82 -12.04 11.52
N VAL A 311 -56.55 -12.43 11.63
CA VAL A 311 -55.53 -12.23 10.59
C VAL A 311 -54.99 -13.57 10.09
N PRO A 312 -54.88 -13.80 8.76
CA PRO A 312 -54.25 -15.01 8.23
C PRO A 312 -52.79 -15.17 8.67
N ALA A 313 -52.38 -16.39 9.03
CA ALA A 313 -51.02 -16.68 9.49
C ALA A 313 -49.91 -16.21 8.52
N GLN A 314 -50.17 -16.24 7.21
CA GLN A 314 -49.24 -15.81 6.17
C GLN A 314 -49.01 -14.28 6.13
N LYS A 315 -49.72 -13.52 6.98
CA LYS A 315 -49.55 -12.07 7.15
C LYS A 315 -49.01 -11.69 8.54
N ILE A 316 -48.61 -12.66 9.35
CA ILE A 316 -48.05 -12.39 10.68
C ILE A 316 -46.56 -12.68 10.67
N VAL A 317 -45.75 -11.68 10.99
CA VAL A 317 -44.34 -11.82 11.38
C VAL A 317 -44.29 -11.63 12.90
N VAL A 318 -43.81 -12.60 13.64
CA VAL A 318 -43.84 -12.52 15.12
C VAL A 318 -42.52 -11.95 15.64
N GLY A 319 -42.60 -10.91 16.46
CA GLY A 319 -41.46 -10.37 17.17
C GLY A 319 -40.92 -11.38 18.20
N ILE A 320 -39.62 -11.65 18.14
CA ILE A 320 -38.89 -12.46 19.12
C ILE A 320 -37.91 -11.53 19.80
N ALA A 321 -38.09 -11.36 21.11
CA ALA A 321 -37.24 -10.52 21.93
C ALA A 321 -36.08 -11.33 22.50
N ASN A 322 -34.91 -10.69 22.60
CA ASN A 322 -33.75 -11.29 23.25
C ASN A 322 -32.94 -10.20 23.96
N TYR A 323 -33.43 -9.81 25.12
CA TYR A 323 -32.91 -8.77 26.00
C TYR A 323 -33.41 -9.04 27.42
N ALA A 324 -33.02 -8.20 28.36
CA ALA A 324 -33.39 -8.27 29.77
C ALA A 324 -33.85 -6.91 30.29
N TYR A 325 -34.57 -6.93 31.42
CA TYR A 325 -34.87 -5.74 32.18
C TYR A 325 -34.42 -5.93 33.62
N ASP A 326 -33.82 -4.90 34.20
CA ASP A 326 -33.52 -4.80 35.62
C ASP A 326 -34.46 -3.78 36.28
N TRP A 327 -35.19 -4.21 37.31
CA TRP A 327 -36.03 -3.34 38.13
C TRP A 327 -35.46 -3.16 39.52
N THR A 328 -35.28 -1.90 39.91
CA THR A 328 -34.83 -1.52 41.26
C THR A 328 -36.03 -1.35 42.21
N GLU A 329 -36.10 -2.16 43.26
CA GLU A 329 -36.98 -1.93 44.41
C GLU A 329 -36.36 -0.91 45.39
N THR A 330 -36.86 0.32 45.35
CA THR A 330 -36.41 1.40 46.25
C THR A 330 -37.28 1.54 47.50
N SER A 331 -36.72 2.18 48.53
CA SER A 331 -37.51 2.57 49.71
C SER A 331 -38.59 3.60 49.32
N LYS A 332 -39.71 3.69 50.07
CA LYS A 332 -40.89 4.56 49.77
C LYS A 332 -40.62 6.07 49.50
N LYS A 333 -39.37 6.55 49.55
CA LYS A 333 -38.96 7.93 49.31
C LYS A 333 -38.16 8.15 48.01
N GLU A 334 -37.67 7.10 47.36
CA GLU A 334 -36.93 7.19 46.09
C GLU A 334 -37.81 6.71 44.94
N LYS A 335 -37.54 7.23 43.73
CA LYS A 335 -38.24 6.75 42.54
C LYS A 335 -37.59 5.42 42.12
N PRO A 336 -38.37 4.36 41.88
CA PRO A 336 -37.82 3.16 41.25
C PRO A 336 -37.19 3.53 39.91
N HIS A 337 -36.04 2.91 39.63
CA HIS A 337 -35.31 3.01 38.38
C HIS A 337 -35.29 1.63 37.75
N SER A 338 -35.52 1.57 36.45
CA SER A 338 -35.48 0.34 35.67
C SER A 338 -34.69 0.60 34.41
N GLU A 339 -33.96 -0.41 33.95
CA GLU A 339 -33.05 -0.33 32.82
C GLU A 339 -33.20 -1.57 31.93
N GLU A 340 -33.00 -1.39 30.62
CA GLU A 340 -32.91 -2.48 29.65
C GLU A 340 -31.46 -2.93 29.56
N PHE A 341 -31.24 -4.24 29.60
CA PHE A 341 -29.92 -4.85 29.43
C PHE A 341 -29.90 -5.73 28.17
N SER A 342 -28.75 -5.79 27.51
CA SER A 342 -28.43 -6.91 26.63
C SER A 342 -28.41 -8.21 27.44
N ILE A 343 -28.54 -9.36 26.77
CA ILE A 343 -28.39 -10.64 27.47
C ILE A 343 -26.98 -10.77 28.09
N GLN A 344 -25.94 -10.28 27.40
CA GLN A 344 -24.58 -10.36 27.91
C GLN A 344 -24.35 -9.47 29.14
N GLU A 345 -24.96 -8.28 29.19
CA GLU A 345 -24.97 -7.40 30.38
C GLU A 345 -25.70 -8.08 31.55
N ALA A 346 -26.88 -8.66 31.31
CA ALA A 346 -27.62 -9.38 32.34
C ALA A 346 -26.82 -10.58 32.91
N LEU A 347 -26.08 -11.31 32.07
CA LEU A 347 -25.23 -12.42 32.51
C LEU A 347 -23.98 -11.94 33.27
N LEU A 348 -23.43 -10.78 32.90
CA LEU A 348 -22.33 -10.15 33.63
C LEU A 348 -22.76 -9.74 35.03
N HIS A 349 -23.89 -9.03 35.16
CA HIS A 349 -24.42 -8.62 36.46
C HIS A 349 -24.74 -9.83 37.35
N ALA A 350 -25.23 -10.94 36.78
CA ALA A 350 -25.41 -12.19 37.51
C ALA A 350 -24.07 -12.74 38.03
N TYR A 351 -23.01 -12.70 37.21
CA TYR A 351 -21.67 -13.14 37.58
C TYR A 351 -21.06 -12.26 38.70
N GLU A 352 -21.08 -10.94 38.54
CA GLU A 352 -20.50 -9.98 39.50
C GLU A 352 -21.22 -9.99 40.85
N SER A 353 -22.55 -10.15 40.82
CA SER A 353 -23.36 -10.25 42.04
C SER A 353 -23.33 -11.63 42.70
N GLU A 354 -22.61 -12.60 42.12
CA GLU A 354 -22.62 -14.02 42.52
C GLU A 354 -24.05 -14.62 42.57
N SER A 355 -24.96 -14.10 41.74
CA SER A 355 -26.35 -14.57 41.67
C SER A 355 -26.46 -15.84 40.83
N GLU A 356 -27.30 -16.77 41.28
CA GLU A 356 -27.64 -17.99 40.52
C GLU A 356 -28.87 -17.69 39.65
N MET A 357 -28.76 -17.94 38.35
CA MET A 357 -29.88 -17.82 37.41
C MET A 357 -30.92 -18.91 37.69
N GLU A 358 -32.17 -18.53 37.90
CA GLU A 358 -33.29 -19.44 38.11
C GLU A 358 -34.22 -19.43 36.87
N PHE A 359 -34.59 -20.62 36.37
CA PHE A 359 -35.56 -20.75 35.29
C PHE A 359 -36.96 -20.97 35.87
N ASP A 360 -37.88 -20.02 35.67
CA ASP A 360 -39.22 -20.16 36.22
C ASP A 360 -40.04 -21.18 35.39
N PRO A 361 -40.44 -22.33 35.95
CA PRO A 361 -41.14 -23.37 35.20
C PRO A 361 -42.58 -22.98 34.82
N ALA A 362 -43.12 -21.88 35.36
CA ALA A 362 -44.45 -21.39 35.01
C ALA A 362 -44.43 -20.52 33.75
N SER A 363 -43.54 -19.53 33.68
CA SER A 363 -43.37 -18.65 32.52
C SER A 363 -42.44 -19.22 31.45
N LEU A 364 -41.54 -20.14 31.83
CA LEU A 364 -40.40 -20.60 31.03
C LEU A 364 -39.46 -19.44 30.66
N ASN A 365 -39.26 -18.50 31.58
CA ASN A 365 -38.33 -17.38 31.44
C ASN A 365 -37.29 -17.42 32.58
N PRO A 366 -36.01 -17.14 32.30
CA PRO A 366 -34.98 -16.98 33.32
C PRO A 366 -35.10 -15.67 34.10
N HIS A 367 -34.75 -15.73 35.38
CA HIS A 367 -34.67 -14.55 36.26
C HIS A 367 -33.65 -14.73 37.38
N TYR A 368 -33.23 -13.61 37.98
CA TYR A 368 -32.47 -13.61 39.23
C TYR A 368 -32.72 -12.31 40.01
N SER A 369 -32.12 -12.19 41.19
CA SER A 369 -32.19 -10.98 42.00
C SER A 369 -30.89 -10.74 42.74
N TYR A 370 -30.47 -9.48 42.82
CA TYR A 370 -29.25 -9.09 43.51
C TYR A 370 -29.46 -7.85 44.38
N SER A 371 -28.44 -7.45 45.14
CA SER A 371 -28.45 -6.18 45.87
C SER A 371 -27.23 -5.35 45.53
N ASP A 372 -27.44 -4.06 45.26
CA ASP A 372 -26.39 -3.11 44.96
C ASP A 372 -25.62 -2.65 46.23
N GLU A 373 -24.59 -1.83 46.05
CA GLU A 373 -23.80 -1.26 47.16
C GLU A 373 -24.63 -0.34 48.08
N GLN A 374 -25.77 0.17 47.60
CA GLN A 374 -26.70 1.00 48.37
C GLN A 374 -27.79 0.19 49.10
N ASN A 375 -27.77 -1.15 48.99
CA ASN A 375 -28.79 -2.09 49.47
C ASN A 375 -30.17 -1.93 48.82
N HIS A 376 -30.25 -1.46 47.57
CA HIS A 376 -31.44 -1.67 46.77
C HIS A 376 -31.52 -3.11 46.30
N THR A 377 -32.73 -3.66 46.22
CA THR A 377 -32.95 -4.99 45.66
C THR A 377 -33.28 -4.84 44.18
N HIS A 378 -32.58 -5.56 43.34
CA HIS A 378 -32.78 -5.62 41.90
C HIS A 378 -33.46 -6.93 41.53
N GLN A 379 -34.42 -6.87 40.61
CA GLN A 379 -35.05 -8.05 40.02
C GLN A 379 -34.81 -8.02 38.52
N VAL A 380 -34.16 -9.05 37.99
CA VAL A 380 -33.82 -9.14 36.57
C VAL A 380 -34.58 -10.29 35.93
N TRP A 381 -35.29 -10.00 34.84
CA TRP A 381 -35.92 -11.00 33.97
C TRP A 381 -35.36 -10.85 32.57
N LEU A 382 -35.23 -11.96 31.84
CA LEU A 382 -34.60 -11.97 30.52
C LEU A 382 -35.25 -12.97 29.58
N LEU A 383 -35.05 -12.74 28.28
CA LEU A 383 -35.43 -13.66 27.21
C LEU A 383 -34.16 -14.17 26.54
N ASP A 384 -33.66 -15.30 26.98
CA ASP A 384 -32.43 -15.90 26.48
C ASP A 384 -32.70 -16.79 25.24
N ALA A 385 -31.68 -17.46 24.69
CA ALA A 385 -31.88 -18.34 23.53
C ALA A 385 -32.75 -19.57 23.82
N VAL A 386 -32.84 -20.06 25.06
CA VAL A 386 -33.75 -21.17 25.42
C VAL A 386 -35.19 -20.72 25.38
N THR A 387 -35.48 -19.52 25.88
CA THR A 387 -36.81 -18.93 25.82
C THR A 387 -37.22 -18.67 24.36
N ALA A 388 -36.34 -18.02 23.59
CA ALA A 388 -36.59 -17.78 22.16
C ALA A 388 -36.76 -19.08 21.37
N TYR A 389 -36.04 -20.16 21.71
CA TYR A 389 -36.25 -21.48 21.09
C TYR A 389 -37.71 -21.95 21.24
N ASN A 390 -38.27 -21.86 22.45
CA ASN A 390 -39.65 -22.25 22.73
C ASN A 390 -40.68 -21.37 21.98
N GLU A 391 -40.43 -20.07 21.87
CA GLU A 391 -41.26 -19.11 21.14
C GLU A 391 -41.22 -19.33 19.63
N LEU A 392 -40.02 -19.60 19.08
CA LEU A 392 -39.83 -20.00 17.69
C LEU A 392 -40.63 -21.28 17.39
N ARG A 393 -40.58 -22.30 18.27
CA ARG A 393 -41.36 -23.52 18.09
C ARG A 393 -42.87 -23.27 18.12
N ALA A 394 -43.35 -22.35 18.97
CA ALA A 394 -44.75 -21.98 19.01
C ALA A 394 -45.20 -21.28 17.71
N SER A 395 -44.37 -20.36 17.20
CA SER A 395 -44.60 -19.62 15.95
C SER A 395 -44.67 -20.56 14.75
N GLU A 396 -43.72 -21.50 14.63
CA GLU A 396 -43.68 -22.51 13.56
C GLU A 396 -44.93 -23.40 13.53
N ARG A 397 -45.40 -23.88 14.68
CA ARG A 397 -46.61 -24.71 14.79
C ARG A 397 -47.88 -23.97 14.38
N LEU A 398 -47.88 -22.64 14.47
CA LEU A 398 -48.99 -21.80 14.05
C LEU A 398 -48.87 -21.35 12.58
N GLY A 399 -47.75 -21.66 11.92
CA GLY A 399 -47.57 -21.44 10.48
C GLY A 399 -47.53 -19.98 10.07
N VAL A 400 -47.02 -19.10 10.96
CA VAL A 400 -46.88 -17.66 10.72
C VAL A 400 -45.92 -17.39 9.55
N GLN A 401 -45.94 -16.19 8.95
CA GLN A 401 -45.11 -15.84 7.81
C GLN A 401 -43.60 -15.87 8.13
N GLY A 402 -43.23 -15.52 9.36
CA GLY A 402 -41.86 -15.51 9.82
C GLY A 402 -41.70 -14.89 11.19
N THR A 403 -40.46 -14.58 11.56
CA THR A 403 -40.11 -13.97 12.85
C THR A 403 -39.18 -12.78 12.66
N ALA A 404 -39.22 -11.85 13.63
CA ALA A 404 -38.41 -10.64 13.64
C ALA A 404 -37.65 -10.52 14.96
N LEU A 405 -36.30 -10.52 14.93
CA LEU A 405 -35.48 -10.32 16.13
C LEU A 405 -35.49 -8.85 16.58
N TRP A 406 -36.00 -8.58 17.78
CA TRP A 406 -35.78 -7.32 18.51
C TRP A 406 -34.75 -7.56 19.63
N ARG A 407 -33.50 -7.11 19.46
CA ARG A 407 -32.90 -6.44 18.29
C ARG A 407 -31.50 -6.99 18.03
N LEU A 408 -30.92 -6.68 16.86
CA LEU A 408 -29.51 -7.02 16.61
C LEU A 408 -28.64 -6.34 17.67
N GLY A 409 -27.71 -7.10 18.25
CA GLY A 409 -26.79 -6.63 19.30
C GLY A 409 -27.15 -7.09 20.70
N SER A 410 -28.44 -7.25 21.02
CA SER A 410 -28.86 -7.59 22.39
C SER A 410 -28.89 -9.09 22.69
N SER A 411 -28.89 -9.93 21.63
CA SER A 411 -29.22 -11.35 21.74
C SER A 411 -28.10 -12.25 22.26
N ASP A 412 -28.51 -13.30 22.94
CA ASP A 412 -27.71 -14.48 23.25
C ASP A 412 -27.08 -15.04 21.96
N SER A 413 -25.75 -15.13 21.92
CA SER A 413 -25.02 -15.58 20.73
C SER A 413 -25.30 -17.05 20.36
N SER A 414 -25.88 -17.85 21.27
CA SER A 414 -26.33 -19.23 21.02
C SER A 414 -27.70 -19.33 20.32
N LEU A 415 -28.39 -18.21 20.09
CA LEU A 415 -29.67 -18.15 19.38
C LEU A 415 -29.54 -18.47 17.88
N TRP A 416 -28.52 -17.93 17.22
CA TRP A 416 -28.36 -18.01 15.77
C TRP A 416 -28.34 -19.44 15.21
N PRO A 417 -27.65 -20.42 15.82
CA PRO A 417 -27.65 -21.79 15.33
C PRO A 417 -29.01 -22.52 15.41
N VAL A 418 -29.98 -21.99 16.16
CA VAL A 418 -31.33 -22.58 16.30
C VAL A 418 -32.43 -21.73 15.64
N TRP A 419 -32.13 -20.49 15.26
CA TRP A 419 -33.08 -19.55 14.67
C TRP A 419 -33.75 -20.07 13.38
N ASP A 420 -32.96 -20.64 12.48
CA ASP A 420 -33.39 -21.13 11.15
C ASP A 420 -33.78 -22.62 11.12
N ALA A 421 -33.64 -23.30 12.26
CA ALA A 421 -33.83 -24.74 12.28
C ALA A 421 -35.31 -25.09 12.36
N THR A 422 -35.98 -25.29 11.23
CA THR A 422 -37.32 -25.89 11.21
C THR A 422 -37.21 -27.37 11.58
N HIS A 423 -37.96 -27.85 12.58
CA HIS A 423 -37.86 -29.24 13.11
C HIS A 423 -36.47 -29.64 13.69
N PRO A 424 -35.97 -28.92 14.69
CA PRO A 424 -34.64 -29.09 15.24
C PRO A 424 -34.56 -30.41 16.00
N ASP A 425 -33.70 -31.30 15.50
CA ASP A 425 -33.36 -32.52 16.19
C ASP A 425 -32.53 -32.24 17.44
N ASP A 426 -32.19 -33.31 18.16
CA ASP A 426 -31.40 -33.23 19.38
C ASP A 426 -30.03 -32.57 19.14
N THR A 427 -29.49 -32.62 17.91
CA THR A 427 -28.18 -32.04 17.58
C THR A 427 -28.25 -30.52 17.51
N ILE A 428 -29.34 -29.95 17.00
CA ILE A 428 -29.55 -28.50 16.94
C ILE A 428 -29.84 -27.97 18.34
N ARG A 429 -30.69 -28.64 19.13
CA ARG A 429 -30.95 -28.25 20.53
C ARG A 429 -29.69 -28.32 21.39
N ALA A 430 -28.83 -29.31 21.17
CA ALA A 430 -27.58 -29.43 21.92
C ALA A 430 -26.64 -28.22 21.77
N LYS A 431 -26.75 -27.45 20.66
CA LYS A 431 -25.95 -26.22 20.48
C LYS A 431 -26.29 -25.12 21.49
N LEU A 432 -27.49 -25.14 22.08
CA LEU A 432 -27.87 -24.21 23.14
C LEU A 432 -27.07 -24.43 24.44
N ALA A 433 -26.42 -25.58 24.61
CA ALA A 433 -25.59 -25.85 25.79
C ALA A 433 -24.29 -25.01 25.79
N ASP A 434 -23.77 -24.67 24.60
CA ASP A 434 -22.57 -23.85 24.45
C ASP A 434 -22.97 -22.37 24.42
N LEU A 435 -22.42 -21.57 25.34
CA LEU A 435 -22.66 -20.12 25.40
C LEU A 435 -21.38 -19.38 24.98
N PRO A 436 -21.24 -19.00 23.70
CA PRO A 436 -20.12 -18.18 23.28
C PRO A 436 -20.22 -16.76 23.86
N PRO A 437 -19.07 -16.09 24.11
CA PRO A 437 -19.07 -14.71 24.57
C PRO A 437 -19.74 -13.77 23.56
N GLY A 438 -20.50 -12.80 24.06
CA GLY A 438 -21.16 -11.75 23.28
C GLY A 438 -20.19 -10.73 22.67
N PRO A 439 -20.69 -9.86 21.77
CA PRO A 439 -19.89 -8.80 21.15
C PRO A 439 -19.60 -7.62 22.08
N ASP A 440 -20.37 -7.47 23.16
CA ASP A 440 -20.30 -6.33 24.08
C ASP A 440 -18.95 -6.24 24.79
N LEU A 441 -18.56 -5.05 25.26
CA LEU A 441 -17.36 -4.83 26.05
C LEU A 441 -17.73 -4.49 27.49
N ILE A 442 -16.95 -5.02 28.43
CA ILE A 442 -17.03 -4.62 29.84
C ILE A 442 -16.01 -3.51 30.02
N LEU A 443 -16.49 -2.30 30.32
CA LEU A 443 -15.67 -1.11 30.46
C LEU A 443 -15.76 -0.62 31.91
N GLU A 444 -14.69 -0.79 32.68
CA GLU A 444 -14.66 -0.39 34.09
C GLU A 444 -13.84 0.89 34.30
N GLY A 445 -14.45 1.89 34.94
CA GLY A 445 -13.77 3.13 35.35
C GLY A 445 -13.92 4.30 34.39
N ASP A 446 -13.23 5.39 34.70
CA ASP A 446 -13.27 6.64 33.94
C ASP A 446 -11.85 6.95 33.48
N GLY A 447 -11.56 6.88 32.18
CA GLY A 447 -10.24 7.17 31.64
C GLY A 447 -10.03 6.75 30.19
N ASP A 448 -8.97 7.27 29.57
CA ASP A 448 -8.63 6.98 28.17
C ASP A 448 -7.44 6.03 28.01
N ILE A 449 -6.91 5.49 29.12
CA ILE A 449 -5.82 4.53 29.10
C ILE A 449 -6.41 3.16 29.35
N TRP A 450 -6.29 2.27 28.39
CA TRP A 450 -6.95 0.97 28.44
C TRP A 450 -6.01 -0.11 28.95
N HIS A 451 -6.51 -0.91 29.88
CA HIS A 451 -5.86 -2.13 30.33
C HIS A 451 -6.82 -3.30 30.15
N ILE A 452 -6.45 -4.28 29.33
CA ILE A 452 -7.25 -5.50 29.16
C ILE A 452 -7.09 -6.34 30.42
N ALA A 453 -8.10 -6.32 31.29
CA ALA A 453 -8.14 -6.99 32.59
C ALA A 453 -8.47 -8.48 32.47
N ASP A 454 -9.35 -8.84 31.53
CA ASP A 454 -9.68 -10.22 31.22
C ASP A 454 -10.01 -10.39 29.73
N VAL A 455 -9.86 -11.63 29.25
CA VAL A 455 -10.14 -12.01 27.86
C VAL A 455 -11.39 -12.88 27.80
N PRO A 456 -12.08 -12.95 26.65
CA PRO A 456 -13.36 -13.64 26.56
C PRO A 456 -13.31 -15.09 27.07
N LYS A 457 -14.30 -15.46 27.88
CA LYS A 457 -14.46 -16.81 28.43
C LYS A 457 -15.73 -17.44 27.88
N GLN A 458 -15.59 -18.69 27.44
CA GLN A 458 -16.71 -19.52 27.01
C GLN A 458 -17.59 -19.89 28.21
N GLY A 459 -18.89 -19.67 28.09
CA GLY A 459 -19.90 -20.14 29.03
C GLY A 459 -20.52 -21.48 28.62
N SER A 460 -21.35 -22.03 29.49
CA SER A 460 -22.11 -23.24 29.22
C SER A 460 -23.37 -23.32 30.11
N ARG A 461 -24.43 -23.95 29.58
CA ARG A 461 -25.65 -24.28 30.33
C ARG A 461 -26.10 -25.72 30.07
N SER A 462 -26.88 -26.27 30.99
CA SER A 462 -27.63 -27.50 30.79
C SER A 462 -29.11 -27.20 30.60
N ILE A 463 -29.81 -27.99 29.80
CA ILE A 463 -31.23 -27.80 29.48
C ILE A 463 -32.00 -29.11 29.65
N THR A 464 -33.26 -29.01 30.10
CA THR A 464 -34.19 -30.15 30.17
C THR A 464 -35.26 -30.00 29.10
N TYR A 465 -35.35 -30.98 28.21
CA TYR A 465 -36.32 -31.02 27.12
C TYR A 465 -37.42 -32.06 27.37
N ASP A 466 -38.68 -31.66 27.27
CA ASP A 466 -39.83 -32.56 27.32
C ASP A 466 -40.28 -32.95 25.89
N PRO A 467 -40.10 -34.21 25.46
CA PRO A 467 -40.48 -34.65 24.12
C PRO A 467 -42.00 -34.74 23.90
N VAL A 468 -42.82 -34.66 24.95
CA VAL A 468 -44.28 -34.71 24.82
C VAL A 468 -44.85 -33.34 24.49
N THR A 469 -44.39 -32.32 25.20
CA THR A 469 -44.77 -30.92 24.94
C THR A 469 -43.88 -30.28 23.86
N GLU A 470 -42.74 -30.92 23.56
CA GLU A 470 -41.69 -30.41 22.66
C GLU A 470 -41.24 -29.00 23.06
N LEU A 471 -41.03 -28.79 24.36
CA LEU A 471 -40.55 -27.55 24.97
C LEU A 471 -39.34 -27.84 25.86
N ILE A 472 -38.46 -26.86 25.97
CA ILE A 472 -37.46 -26.81 27.04
C ILE A 472 -38.18 -26.32 28.30
N THR A 473 -38.09 -27.09 29.38
CA THR A 473 -38.85 -26.87 30.62
C THR A 473 -37.99 -26.43 31.81
N ASP A 474 -36.67 -26.49 31.66
CA ASP A 474 -35.70 -26.10 32.67
C ASP A 474 -34.36 -25.76 32.01
N GLU A 475 -33.63 -24.82 32.58
CA GLU A 475 -32.25 -24.54 32.21
C GLU A 475 -31.40 -24.22 33.45
N LYS A 476 -30.11 -24.47 33.34
CA LYS A 476 -29.15 -24.12 34.38
C LYS A 476 -27.83 -23.66 33.79
N TYR A 477 -27.43 -22.44 34.11
CA TYR A 477 -26.12 -21.91 33.78
C TYR A 477 -25.04 -22.59 34.64
N GLU A 478 -24.10 -23.28 33.99
CA GLU A 478 -22.96 -23.93 34.65
C GLU A 478 -21.74 -22.99 34.67
N ALA A 479 -21.61 -22.15 33.64
CA ALA A 479 -20.61 -21.09 33.55
C ALA A 479 -21.18 -19.93 32.71
N TYR A 480 -21.03 -18.69 33.21
CA TYR A 480 -21.43 -17.50 32.47
C TYR A 480 -20.41 -17.16 31.37
N PRO A 481 -20.86 -16.82 30.14
CA PRO A 481 -19.97 -16.29 29.12
C PRO A 481 -19.56 -14.86 29.50
N LEU A 482 -18.28 -14.55 29.39
CA LEU A 482 -17.74 -13.21 29.68
C LEU A 482 -17.02 -12.68 28.44
N SER A 483 -17.19 -11.40 28.13
CA SER A 483 -16.47 -10.73 27.04
C SER A 483 -15.14 -10.14 27.51
N TYR A 484 -14.49 -9.31 26.68
CA TYR A 484 -13.32 -8.53 27.10
C TYR A 484 -13.70 -7.57 28.23
N ASP A 485 -12.86 -7.58 29.25
CA ASP A 485 -12.90 -6.65 30.38
C ASP A 485 -11.75 -5.66 30.24
N ILE A 486 -12.09 -4.37 30.21
CA ILE A 486 -11.18 -3.27 29.95
C ILE A 486 -11.29 -2.24 31.07
N ASP A 487 -10.26 -2.18 31.91
CA ASP A 487 -10.07 -1.10 32.85
C ASP A 487 -9.73 0.20 32.09
N GLN A 488 -10.49 1.25 32.37
CA GLN A 488 -10.33 2.61 31.87
C GLN A 488 -9.68 3.48 32.95
N ILE A 489 -8.40 3.75 32.75
CA ILE A 489 -7.51 4.35 33.74
C ILE A 489 -7.14 5.78 33.34
N GLY A 490 -6.85 6.62 34.33
CA GLY A 490 -6.30 7.96 34.12
C GLY A 490 -7.35 9.08 34.07
N GLY A 491 -8.60 8.80 34.42
CA GLY A 491 -9.65 9.79 34.58
C GLY A 491 -9.29 10.89 35.55
N ALA A 492 -9.36 12.14 35.10
CA ALA A 492 -9.08 13.28 35.95
C ALA A 492 -9.95 14.50 35.62
N LYS A 493 -10.57 15.09 36.64
CA LYS A 493 -11.38 16.30 36.45
C LYS A 493 -10.49 17.48 36.03
N ASN A 494 -10.94 18.22 35.01
CA ASN A 494 -10.30 19.42 34.48
C ASN A 494 -8.82 19.23 34.08
N LYS A 495 -8.42 18.01 33.68
CA LYS A 495 -7.10 17.75 33.09
C LYS A 495 -7.27 17.27 31.66
N VAL A 496 -6.33 17.64 30.80
CA VAL A 496 -6.38 17.25 29.38
C VAL A 496 -4.97 17.02 28.83
N VAL A 497 -4.83 16.05 27.94
CA VAL A 497 -3.62 15.70 27.19
C VAL A 497 -3.89 15.99 25.72
N LEU A 498 -2.93 16.61 25.04
CA LEU A 498 -2.95 16.71 23.57
C LEU A 498 -2.11 15.57 22.99
N SER A 499 -2.71 14.75 22.14
CA SER A 499 -2.06 13.68 21.39
C SER A 499 -2.01 14.00 19.89
N PHE A 500 -0.97 13.54 19.22
CA PHE A 500 -0.71 13.79 17.80
C PHE A 500 -0.33 12.49 17.08
N ASP A 501 -1.10 12.14 16.05
CA ASP A 501 -0.92 10.90 15.30
C ASP A 501 -0.44 11.18 13.86
N ASP A 502 0.02 10.13 13.19
CA ASP A 502 0.57 10.07 11.82
C ASP A 502 1.95 10.70 11.57
N GLY A 503 2.50 11.48 12.50
CA GLY A 503 3.78 12.15 12.35
C GLY A 503 5.02 11.27 12.55
N PRO A 504 6.22 11.87 12.48
CA PRO A 504 6.50 13.28 12.19
C PRO A 504 6.47 13.62 10.69
N ASP A 505 5.77 14.70 10.34
CA ASP A 505 5.79 15.32 9.01
C ASP A 505 6.73 16.55 8.97
N ARG A 506 7.48 16.71 7.87
CA ARG A 506 8.48 17.79 7.74
C ARG A 506 7.89 19.19 7.62
N ARG A 507 6.60 19.34 7.30
CA ARG A 507 5.90 20.61 7.11
C ARG A 507 5.04 20.97 8.32
N TRP A 508 4.38 20.00 8.94
CA TRP A 508 3.36 20.26 9.98
C TRP A 508 3.88 20.11 11.41
N THR A 509 4.54 19.00 11.73
CA THR A 509 5.08 18.72 13.07
C THR A 509 5.93 19.88 13.63
N PRO A 510 6.84 20.54 12.86
CA PRO A 510 7.60 21.66 13.39
C PRO A 510 6.73 22.84 13.86
N ARG A 511 5.63 23.12 13.15
CA ARG A 511 4.70 24.22 13.46
C ARG A 511 3.88 23.91 14.70
N ILE A 512 3.47 22.66 14.87
CA ILE A 512 2.79 22.17 16.08
C ILE A 512 3.72 22.29 17.28
N LEU A 513 4.96 21.79 17.18
CA LEU A 513 5.97 21.91 18.23
C LEU A 513 6.25 23.37 18.62
N ASP A 514 6.34 24.29 17.65
CA ASP A 514 6.51 25.72 17.92
C ASP A 514 5.35 26.29 18.74
N ILE A 515 4.11 25.90 18.45
CA ILE A 515 2.91 26.32 19.19
C ILE A 515 2.92 25.75 20.61
N LEU A 516 3.15 24.43 20.76
CA LEU A 516 3.19 23.77 22.06
C LEU A 516 4.26 24.37 22.98
N LYS A 517 5.45 24.63 22.41
CA LYS A 517 6.55 25.30 23.11
C LYS A 517 6.19 26.72 23.53
N ALA A 518 5.59 27.51 22.65
CA ALA A 518 5.15 28.88 22.94
C ALA A 518 4.04 28.93 24.00
N LYS A 519 3.17 27.92 24.02
CA LYS A 519 2.05 27.82 24.97
C LYS A 519 2.38 27.07 26.25
N HIS A 520 3.58 26.48 26.35
CA HIS A 520 4.01 25.61 27.46
C HIS A 520 3.04 24.45 27.72
N VAL A 521 2.69 23.73 26.66
CA VAL A 521 1.76 22.59 26.72
C VAL A 521 2.53 21.30 26.41
N PRO A 522 2.54 20.30 27.33
CA PRO A 522 3.05 18.97 27.01
C PRO A 522 2.13 18.29 25.99
N GLY A 523 2.69 17.34 25.24
CA GLY A 523 1.95 16.54 24.28
C GLY A 523 2.57 15.16 24.15
N ILE A 524 1.82 14.24 23.54
CA ILE A 524 2.29 12.91 23.18
C ILE A 524 2.18 12.72 21.66
N PHE A 525 3.21 12.18 21.02
CA PHE A 525 3.26 11.95 19.57
C PHE A 525 3.30 10.44 19.29
N PHE A 526 2.27 9.90 18.66
CA PHE A 526 2.20 8.51 18.21
C PHE A 526 2.77 8.41 16.80
N VAL A 527 4.04 8.00 16.72
CA VAL A 527 4.82 8.11 15.49
C VAL A 527 4.69 6.87 14.61
N ILE A 528 4.50 7.11 13.31
CA ILE A 528 4.63 6.06 12.29
C ILE A 528 6.12 5.83 12.04
N GLY A 529 6.57 4.59 12.18
CA GLY A 529 7.98 4.22 12.06
C GLY A 529 8.64 4.67 10.75
N ASP A 530 7.99 4.50 9.58
CA ASP A 530 8.55 4.99 8.31
C ASP A 530 8.68 6.52 8.27
N GLN A 531 7.73 7.28 8.84
CA GLN A 531 7.80 8.74 8.89
C GLN A 531 8.88 9.22 9.85
N ALA A 532 8.96 8.63 11.03
CA ALA A 532 10.01 8.87 12.01
C ALA A 532 11.41 8.57 11.43
N ASN A 533 11.54 7.52 10.61
CA ASN A 533 12.79 7.19 9.95
C ASN A 533 13.14 8.18 8.83
N ARG A 534 12.15 8.87 8.23
CA ARG A 534 12.39 9.96 7.25
C ARG A 534 12.74 11.29 7.91
N ALA A 535 12.36 11.49 9.17
CA ALA A 535 12.59 12.72 9.93
C ALA A 535 13.14 12.46 11.36
N PRO A 536 14.30 11.79 11.50
CA PRO A 536 14.88 11.48 12.82
C PRO A 536 15.27 12.74 13.60
N ASP A 537 15.50 13.86 12.91
CA ASP A 537 15.72 15.18 13.50
C ASP A 537 14.48 15.72 14.22
N LEU A 538 13.29 15.48 13.66
CA LEU A 538 12.01 15.88 14.29
C LEU A 538 11.63 14.96 15.43
N LEU A 539 11.80 13.64 15.29
CA LEU A 539 11.60 12.70 16.40
C LEU A 539 12.46 13.08 17.63
N LYS A 540 13.73 13.46 17.40
CA LYS A 540 14.60 13.98 18.47
C LYS A 540 14.09 15.29 19.05
N ARG A 541 13.54 16.17 18.22
CA ARG A 541 13.01 17.47 18.65
C ARG A 541 11.79 17.28 19.55
N GLU A 542 10.81 16.46 19.15
CA GLU A 542 9.65 16.10 19.97
C GLU A 542 10.11 15.63 21.36
N TYR A 543 11.05 14.67 21.39
CA TYR A 543 11.56 14.13 22.64
C TYR A 543 12.31 15.18 23.48
N ASN A 544 13.20 15.96 22.87
CA ASN A 544 14.04 16.93 23.58
C ASN A 544 13.25 18.15 24.09
N GLU A 545 12.14 18.51 23.45
CA GLU A 545 11.27 19.61 23.87
C GLU A 545 10.32 19.22 25.02
N GLY A 546 10.31 17.93 25.42
CA GLY A 546 9.61 17.46 26.61
C GLY A 546 8.42 16.55 26.34
N HIS A 547 8.10 16.27 25.07
CA HIS A 547 6.91 15.52 24.67
C HIS A 547 7.09 14.00 24.81
N GLU A 548 6.01 13.29 25.14
CA GLU A 548 6.01 11.82 25.16
C GLU A 548 5.95 11.28 23.72
N ILE A 549 6.55 10.12 23.48
CA ILE A 549 6.55 9.47 22.16
C ILE A 549 5.88 8.11 22.32
N GLY A 550 4.88 7.81 21.50
CA GLY A 550 4.23 6.51 21.42
C GLY A 550 4.48 5.82 20.10
N ASN A 551 4.33 4.50 20.11
CA ASN A 551 4.41 3.66 18.92
C ASN A 551 3.06 3.67 18.20
N HIS A 552 3.06 3.95 16.89
CA HIS A 552 1.87 3.91 16.05
C HIS A 552 2.08 2.99 14.84
N THR A 553 2.78 1.86 15.05
CA THR A 553 3.22 0.89 14.03
C THR A 553 4.24 1.46 13.03
N TRP A 554 4.75 0.63 12.12
CA TRP A 554 5.79 1.03 11.15
C TRP A 554 5.18 1.62 9.88
N THR A 555 4.08 1.03 9.40
CA THR A 555 3.42 1.39 8.14
C THR A 555 1.98 1.85 8.25
N HIS A 556 1.45 1.99 9.47
CA HIS A 556 0.07 2.44 9.69
C HIS A 556 -0.99 1.52 9.03
N PRO A 557 -0.97 0.19 9.29
CA PRO A 557 -1.96 -0.72 8.73
C PRO A 557 -3.28 -0.66 9.52
N GLN A 558 -4.37 -1.13 8.91
CA GLN A 558 -5.64 -1.33 9.62
C GLN A 558 -5.49 -2.44 10.68
N PHE A 559 -5.56 -2.05 11.96
CA PHE A 559 -5.09 -2.86 13.08
C PHE A 559 -5.84 -4.18 13.27
N ASP A 560 -7.16 -4.20 13.02
CA ASP A 560 -8.02 -5.38 13.15
C ASP A 560 -7.83 -6.41 12.01
N GLU A 561 -7.21 -6.02 10.88
CA GLU A 561 -7.08 -6.86 9.68
C GLU A 561 -5.72 -7.56 9.52
N ILE A 562 -4.70 -7.18 10.30
CA ILE A 562 -3.35 -7.74 10.15
C ILE A 562 -3.13 -9.00 10.99
N SER A 563 -2.23 -9.88 10.52
CA SER A 563 -1.84 -11.06 11.30
C SER A 563 -1.02 -10.68 12.55
N ARG A 564 -1.10 -11.48 13.62
CA ARG A 564 -0.25 -11.32 14.82
C ARG A 564 1.25 -11.24 14.51
N THR A 565 1.69 -12.01 13.51
CA THR A 565 3.08 -11.93 13.04
C THR A 565 3.34 -10.54 12.50
N GLN A 566 2.56 -10.04 11.54
CA GLN A 566 2.75 -8.69 11.00
C GLN A 566 2.73 -7.62 12.09
N LEU A 567 1.76 -7.64 13.00
CA LEU A 567 1.69 -6.72 14.14
C LEU A 567 2.97 -6.71 14.97
N LYS A 568 3.57 -7.89 15.23
CA LYS A 568 4.87 -7.99 15.90
C LYS A 568 5.97 -7.22 15.15
N TRP A 569 6.07 -7.42 13.84
CA TRP A 569 7.12 -6.75 13.04
C TRP A 569 6.91 -5.23 13.02
N GLU A 570 5.67 -4.79 12.86
CA GLU A 570 5.26 -3.39 12.90
C GLU A 570 5.68 -2.71 14.22
N LEU A 571 5.31 -3.30 15.36
CA LEU A 571 5.65 -2.77 16.68
C LEU A 571 7.16 -2.77 16.92
N ASN A 572 7.83 -3.89 16.62
CA ASN A 572 9.27 -4.06 16.87
C ASN A 572 10.12 -3.09 16.03
N LEU A 573 9.79 -2.90 14.76
CA LEU A 573 10.52 -1.99 13.88
C LEU A 573 10.45 -0.55 14.40
N THR A 574 9.26 -0.09 14.75
CA THR A 574 9.05 1.27 15.28
C THR A 574 9.73 1.45 16.64
N GLN A 575 9.61 0.47 17.53
CA GLN A 575 10.29 0.54 18.83
C GLN A 575 11.81 0.58 18.69
N ARG A 576 12.39 -0.25 17.83
CA ARG A 576 13.84 -0.26 17.56
C ARG A 576 14.33 1.05 16.95
N LEU A 577 13.51 1.68 16.12
CA LEU A 577 13.79 3.01 15.60
C LEU A 577 13.79 4.07 16.71
N ILE A 578 12.78 4.04 17.60
CA ILE A 578 12.70 4.92 18.79
C ILE A 578 13.95 4.73 19.66
N GLU A 579 14.32 3.48 19.98
CA GLU A 579 15.49 3.14 20.79
C GLU A 579 16.80 3.63 20.16
N SER A 580 16.99 3.37 18.86
CA SER A 580 18.20 3.77 18.14
C SER A 580 18.33 5.28 17.96
N THR A 581 17.21 5.99 17.86
CA THR A 581 17.19 7.44 17.60
C THR A 581 17.24 8.26 18.88
N LEU A 582 16.48 7.86 19.90
CA LEU A 582 16.28 8.61 21.14
C LEU A 582 17.07 8.05 22.33
N GLY A 583 17.47 6.78 22.27
CA GLY A 583 18.15 6.12 23.38
C GLY A 583 17.23 5.78 24.56
N VAL A 584 15.93 5.68 24.31
CA VAL A 584 14.90 5.29 25.28
C VAL A 584 13.93 4.27 24.69
N LYS A 585 13.31 3.45 25.53
CA LYS A 585 12.15 2.61 25.20
C LYS A 585 10.88 3.36 25.51
N SER A 586 9.97 3.50 24.56
CA SER A 586 8.60 3.94 24.86
C SER A 586 7.76 2.76 25.32
N LEU A 587 6.89 2.99 26.31
CA LEU A 587 5.83 2.07 26.69
C LEU A 587 4.48 2.48 26.12
N PHE A 588 4.34 3.59 25.40
CA PHE A 588 3.05 4.02 24.87
C PHE A 588 2.77 3.41 23.50
N PHE A 589 1.56 2.95 23.29
CA PHE A 589 1.07 2.46 22.01
C PHE A 589 -0.35 2.95 21.74
N ARG A 590 -0.63 3.28 20.48
CA ARG A 590 -1.98 3.52 19.98
C ARG A 590 -2.18 2.70 18.70
N PRO A 591 -3.22 1.85 18.62
CA PRO A 591 -3.52 1.06 17.43
C PRO A 591 -3.99 1.97 16.27
N PRO A 592 -3.47 1.82 15.04
CA PRO A 592 -3.96 2.59 13.90
C PRO A 592 -5.28 2.05 13.34
N TYR A 593 -6.21 2.95 13.01
CA TYR A 593 -7.55 2.65 12.48
C TYR A 593 -8.40 1.74 13.39
N GLY A 594 -9.73 1.82 13.25
CA GLY A 594 -10.68 0.88 13.86
C GLY A 594 -10.82 0.98 15.39
N ILE A 595 -9.83 1.50 16.12
CA ILE A 595 -9.86 1.72 17.58
C ILE A 595 -9.25 3.08 17.95
N ASP A 596 -9.17 4.01 17.00
CA ASP A 596 -8.81 5.41 17.26
C ASP A 596 -9.95 6.17 17.95
N HIS A 597 -10.85 5.47 18.64
CA HIS A 597 -11.98 5.96 19.42
C HIS A 597 -12.22 4.98 20.57
N GLN A 598 -13.12 5.32 21.51
CA GLN A 598 -13.50 4.37 22.57
C GLN A 598 -13.99 3.08 21.92
N PRO A 599 -13.39 1.91 22.24
CA PRO A 599 -13.78 0.66 21.62
C PRO A 599 -15.23 0.36 21.94
N GLU A 600 -15.97 -0.10 20.95
CA GLU A 600 -17.41 -0.31 21.07
C GLU A 600 -17.76 -1.80 21.17
N TYR A 601 -16.96 -2.69 20.57
CA TYR A 601 -17.22 -4.14 20.55
C TYR A 601 -15.94 -5.01 20.56
N ALA A 602 -16.09 -6.29 20.92
CA ALA A 602 -15.02 -7.26 21.19
C ALA A 602 -14.04 -7.48 20.02
N GLU A 603 -14.49 -7.36 18.78
CA GLU A 603 -13.65 -7.59 17.59
C GLU A 603 -12.57 -6.50 17.44
N GLU A 604 -12.89 -5.25 17.78
CA GLU A 604 -11.95 -4.13 17.74
C GLU A 604 -10.76 -4.41 18.67
N VAL A 605 -11.03 -4.85 19.89
CA VAL A 605 -10.00 -5.01 20.93
C VAL A 605 -9.28 -6.36 20.89
N ALA A 606 -9.66 -7.28 19.99
CA ALA A 606 -9.18 -8.67 20.01
C ALA A 606 -7.66 -8.83 19.86
N GLN A 607 -6.99 -7.84 19.26
CA GLN A 607 -5.53 -7.84 19.12
C GLN A 607 -4.81 -7.08 20.25
N LEU A 608 -5.49 -6.25 21.05
CA LEU A 608 -4.90 -5.44 22.12
C LEU A 608 -4.20 -6.22 23.25
N PRO A 609 -4.60 -7.46 23.62
CA PRO A 609 -3.84 -8.25 24.59
C PRO A 609 -2.39 -8.45 24.18
N TYR A 610 -2.09 -8.53 22.87
CA TYR A 610 -0.75 -8.81 22.39
C TYR A 610 0.25 -7.65 22.60
N PRO A 611 -0.02 -6.39 22.18
CA PRO A 611 0.78 -5.24 22.58
C PRO A 611 0.92 -5.11 24.10
N GLN A 612 -0.14 -5.38 24.87
CA GLN A 612 -0.10 -5.33 26.33
C GLN A 612 0.84 -6.39 26.93
N GLU A 613 0.82 -7.63 26.42
CA GLU A 613 1.76 -8.70 26.79
C GLU A 613 3.22 -8.32 26.49
N LEU A 614 3.45 -7.52 25.45
CA LEU A 614 4.77 -6.97 25.15
C LEU A 614 5.20 -5.84 26.11
N GLY A 615 4.29 -5.35 26.95
CA GLY A 615 4.51 -4.30 27.95
C GLY A 615 4.09 -2.90 27.51
N TYR A 616 3.34 -2.76 26.42
CA TYR A 616 2.77 -1.47 26.02
C TYR A 616 1.56 -1.08 26.89
N ILE A 617 1.45 0.21 27.15
CA ILE A 617 0.30 0.92 27.68
C ILE A 617 -0.49 1.43 26.49
N ILE A 618 -1.74 0.98 26.39
CA ILE A 618 -2.63 1.35 25.30
C ILE A 618 -3.28 2.69 25.64
N VAL A 619 -3.07 3.69 24.80
CA VAL A 619 -3.59 5.05 24.97
C VAL A 619 -4.68 5.30 23.94
N GLY A 620 -5.92 5.27 24.40
CA GLY A 620 -7.09 5.62 23.62
C GLY A 620 -7.31 7.12 23.50
N GLN A 621 -8.55 7.45 23.14
CA GLN A 621 -9.04 8.82 23.04
C GLN A 621 -10.58 8.82 23.15
N ARG A 622 -11.15 9.89 23.73
CA ARG A 622 -12.60 10.14 23.77
C ARG A 622 -12.99 11.53 23.23
N ILE A 623 -12.00 12.28 22.75
CA ILE A 623 -12.17 13.63 22.21
C ILE A 623 -11.45 13.68 20.85
N ASP A 624 -12.18 13.35 19.78
CA ASP A 624 -11.70 13.45 18.40
C ASP A 624 -12.55 14.48 17.63
N PRO A 625 -11.94 15.57 17.16
CA PRO A 625 -12.61 16.58 16.35
C PRO A 625 -12.55 16.29 14.84
N ASP A 626 -12.19 15.09 14.39
CA ASP A 626 -12.07 14.72 12.98
C ASP A 626 -11.18 15.71 12.19
N ASP A 627 -10.08 16.19 12.77
CA ASP A 627 -9.25 17.26 12.19
C ASP A 627 -8.62 16.86 10.84
N TRP A 628 -8.53 15.55 10.59
CA TRP A 628 -8.05 14.94 9.36
C TRP A 628 -9.11 14.88 8.24
N ARG A 629 -10.41 14.99 8.57
CA ARG A 629 -11.51 14.75 7.63
C ARG A 629 -11.62 15.87 6.58
N MET A 630 -11.85 15.47 5.34
CA MET A 630 -12.20 16.39 4.25
C MET A 630 -13.72 16.55 4.13
N THR A 631 -14.18 17.77 3.89
CA THR A 631 -15.58 18.09 3.54
C THR A 631 -15.95 17.52 2.16
N GLU A 632 -17.24 17.49 1.83
CA GLU A 632 -17.75 17.00 0.53
C GLU A 632 -17.14 17.74 -0.69
N GLU A 633 -16.76 19.01 -0.50
CA GLU A 633 -16.07 19.82 -1.52
C GLU A 633 -14.55 19.59 -1.55
N LYS A 634 -14.03 18.59 -0.82
CA LYS A 634 -12.60 18.29 -0.61
C LYS A 634 -11.81 19.41 0.07
N LEU A 635 -12.49 20.26 0.84
CA LEU A 635 -11.86 21.28 1.69
C LEU A 635 -11.62 20.73 3.09
N GLN A 636 -10.57 21.17 3.76
CA GLN A 636 -10.33 20.81 5.16
C GLN A 636 -11.39 21.42 6.07
N ARG A 637 -11.74 20.72 7.15
CA ARG A 637 -12.63 21.23 8.18
C ARG A 637 -12.08 22.54 8.78
N PRO A 638 -12.87 23.62 8.93
CA PRO A 638 -12.38 24.90 9.45
C PRO A 638 -11.83 24.78 10.88
N ALA A 639 -10.74 25.49 11.15
CA ALA A 639 -10.08 25.50 12.46
C ALA A 639 -11.00 25.83 13.65
N GLN A 640 -11.99 26.71 13.44
CA GLN A 640 -12.95 27.09 14.48
C GLN A 640 -13.88 25.93 14.85
N GLU A 641 -14.36 25.16 13.86
CA GLU A 641 -15.23 24.01 14.11
C GLU A 641 -14.48 22.88 14.82
N ILE A 642 -13.21 22.65 14.45
CA ILE A 642 -12.33 21.69 15.14
C ILE A 642 -12.20 22.10 16.62
N ALA A 643 -11.93 23.38 16.88
CA ALA A 643 -11.81 23.88 18.25
C ALA A 643 -13.13 23.77 19.03
N ASP A 644 -14.25 24.15 18.43
CA ASP A 644 -15.57 24.12 19.06
C ASP A 644 -15.97 22.68 19.45
N ASP A 645 -15.69 21.69 18.59
CA ASP A 645 -15.91 20.27 18.89
C ASP A 645 -15.09 19.81 20.10
N VAL A 646 -13.78 20.12 20.14
CA VAL A 646 -12.95 19.80 21.30
C VAL A 646 -13.53 20.45 22.56
N MET A 647 -13.96 21.71 22.48
CA MET A 647 -14.54 22.44 23.61
C MET A 647 -15.88 21.86 24.07
N GLN A 648 -16.67 21.26 23.18
CA GLN A 648 -17.96 20.62 23.48
C GLN A 648 -17.77 19.27 24.17
N HIS A 649 -16.78 18.50 23.72
CA HIS A 649 -16.53 17.13 24.20
C HIS A 649 -15.45 17.04 25.29
N ALA A 650 -14.82 18.16 25.69
CA ALA A 650 -13.77 18.21 26.71
C ALA A 650 -14.11 17.58 28.08
N ARG A 651 -15.39 17.33 28.35
CA ARG A 651 -15.86 16.67 29.59
C ARG A 651 -15.97 15.14 29.47
N ASN A 652 -15.88 14.60 28.25
CA ASN A 652 -16.12 13.19 27.95
C ASN A 652 -14.88 12.32 28.24
N GLY A 653 -13.70 12.92 28.22
CA GLY A 653 -12.43 12.25 28.51
C GLY A 653 -11.30 13.23 28.81
N ASN A 654 -10.09 12.71 28.81
CA ASN A 654 -8.85 13.41 29.15
C ASN A 654 -7.85 13.52 27.99
N VAL A 655 -7.97 12.74 26.92
CA VAL A 655 -7.03 12.71 25.79
C VAL A 655 -7.72 13.22 24.53
N VAL A 656 -7.18 14.29 23.96
CA VAL A 656 -7.60 14.86 22.67
C VAL A 656 -6.73 14.29 21.56
N LEU A 657 -7.36 13.70 20.54
CA LEU A 657 -6.70 13.26 19.31
C LEU A 657 -6.63 14.41 18.30
N LEU A 658 -5.43 14.65 17.76
CA LEU A 658 -5.16 15.53 16.62
C LEU A 658 -4.13 14.83 15.73
N HIS A 659 -3.91 15.33 14.51
CA HIS A 659 -2.95 14.72 13.59
C HIS A 659 -1.84 15.69 13.21
N ASP A 660 -0.58 15.22 13.25
CA ASP A 660 0.59 15.98 12.80
C ASP A 660 1.23 15.43 11.50
N GLY A 661 0.75 14.28 11.00
CA GLY A 661 1.08 13.72 9.68
C GLY A 661 -0.15 13.30 8.90
N GLY A 662 0.00 12.47 7.85
CA GLY A 662 -1.15 11.83 7.17
C GLY A 662 -1.92 12.68 6.15
N GLY A 663 -1.44 13.89 5.80
CA GLY A 663 -2.07 14.74 4.79
C GLY A 663 -1.76 16.23 4.94
N GLU A 664 -2.58 17.09 4.35
CA GLU A 664 -2.59 18.51 4.70
C GLU A 664 -3.06 18.67 6.16
N ARG A 665 -2.44 19.56 6.95
CA ARG A 665 -2.77 19.81 8.37
C ARG A 665 -2.79 21.31 8.72
N GLU A 666 -3.06 22.16 7.73
CA GLU A 666 -3.08 23.61 7.94
C GLU A 666 -4.15 24.04 8.94
N GLN A 667 -5.35 23.45 8.85
CA GLN A 667 -6.45 23.75 9.78
C GLN A 667 -6.20 23.21 11.19
N THR A 668 -5.59 22.03 11.35
CA THR A 668 -5.16 21.52 12.67
C THR A 668 -4.19 22.48 13.35
N VAL A 669 -3.18 22.96 12.61
CA VAL A 669 -2.20 23.94 13.11
C VAL A 669 -2.88 25.25 13.52
N ALA A 670 -3.89 25.70 12.77
CA ALA A 670 -4.65 26.90 13.08
C ALA A 670 -5.62 26.73 14.26
N ALA A 671 -6.18 25.53 14.47
CA ALA A 671 -7.09 25.20 15.56
C ALA A 671 -6.36 25.07 16.91
N LEU A 672 -5.12 24.58 16.90
CA LEU A 672 -4.37 24.26 18.10
C LEU A 672 -4.27 25.42 19.13
N PRO A 673 -3.96 26.68 18.76
CA PRO A 673 -4.00 27.79 19.70
C PRO A 673 -5.40 28.07 20.27
N LEU A 674 -6.45 27.93 19.45
CA LEU A 674 -7.85 28.14 19.86
C LEU A 674 -8.27 27.08 20.89
N ILE A 675 -7.90 25.82 20.66
CA ILE A 675 -8.12 24.71 21.59
C ILE A 675 -7.41 24.99 22.92
N ILE A 676 -6.13 25.34 22.89
CA ILE A 676 -5.33 25.58 24.09
C ILE A 676 -5.90 26.73 24.93
N ASP A 677 -6.20 27.86 24.29
CA ASP A 677 -6.70 29.04 24.98
C ASP A 677 -8.14 28.84 25.46
N GLY A 678 -8.98 28.17 24.66
CA GLY A 678 -10.35 27.83 25.00
C GLY A 678 -10.45 26.89 26.21
N LEU A 679 -9.67 25.80 26.22
CA LEU A 679 -9.66 24.83 27.32
C LEU A 679 -9.15 25.46 28.62
N ARG A 680 -8.10 26.27 28.56
CA ARG A 680 -7.63 27.06 29.72
C ARG A 680 -8.70 28.03 30.23
N ALA A 681 -9.43 28.70 29.34
CA ALA A 681 -10.51 29.60 29.72
C ALA A 681 -11.68 28.85 30.41
N LYS A 682 -11.91 27.58 30.07
CA LYS A 682 -12.84 26.68 30.78
C LYS A 682 -12.26 26.03 32.04
N GLY A 683 -11.01 26.32 32.41
CA GLY A 683 -10.38 25.85 33.65
C GLY A 683 -9.62 24.52 33.53
N TYR A 684 -9.37 24.02 32.32
CA TYR A 684 -8.60 22.80 32.11
C TYR A 684 -7.09 23.04 32.25
N GLN A 685 -6.41 22.08 32.86
CA GLN A 685 -4.96 22.00 32.96
C GLN A 685 -4.42 21.00 31.93
N PHE A 686 -3.44 21.44 31.13
CA PHE A 686 -2.71 20.55 30.24
C PHE A 686 -1.66 19.73 31.02
N VAL A 687 -1.68 18.41 30.85
CA VAL A 687 -0.80 17.43 31.51
C VAL A 687 -0.29 16.39 30.51
N SER A 688 0.66 15.55 30.91
CA SER A 688 1.11 14.41 30.09
C SER A 688 0.33 13.13 30.42
N VAL A 689 0.46 12.07 29.59
CA VAL A 689 -0.15 10.76 29.89
C VAL A 689 0.48 10.17 31.15
N ALA A 690 1.79 10.34 31.35
CA ALA A 690 2.44 9.93 32.60
C ALA A 690 1.83 10.61 33.83
N ASP A 691 1.48 11.90 33.75
CA ASP A 691 0.84 12.63 34.85
C ASP A 691 -0.56 12.10 35.18
N LEU A 692 -1.33 11.67 34.17
CA LEU A 692 -2.64 11.02 34.38
C LEU A 692 -2.48 9.69 35.14
N LEU A 693 -1.40 8.96 34.89
CA LEU A 693 -1.05 7.71 35.58
C LEU A 693 -0.35 7.92 36.93
N GLY A 694 -0.12 9.16 37.36
CA GLY A 694 0.66 9.46 38.56
C GLY A 694 2.13 9.01 38.47
N LYS A 695 2.68 8.91 37.25
CA LYS A 695 4.07 8.55 36.95
C LYS A 695 4.82 9.76 36.41
N THR A 696 6.13 9.62 36.26
CA THR A 696 6.94 10.59 35.50
C THR A 696 7.22 10.04 34.10
N ARG A 697 7.49 10.94 33.14
CA ARG A 697 7.94 10.56 31.79
C ARG A 697 9.11 9.56 31.80
N ALA A 698 10.05 9.70 32.74
CA ALA A 698 11.19 8.78 32.87
C ALA A 698 10.80 7.36 33.32
N ASN A 699 9.63 7.18 33.94
CA ASN A 699 9.11 5.86 34.30
C ASN A 699 8.51 5.12 33.10
N LEU A 700 8.01 5.85 32.09
CA LEU A 700 7.32 5.29 30.93
C LEU A 700 8.11 5.43 29.61
N MET A 701 9.18 6.23 29.62
CA MET A 701 10.18 6.34 28.56
C MET A 701 11.56 5.97 29.11
N LEU A 702 11.83 4.66 29.17
CA LEU A 702 12.94 4.10 29.95
C LEU A 702 14.28 4.29 29.24
N PRO A 703 15.34 4.78 29.91
CA PRO A 703 16.67 4.86 29.33
C PRO A 703 17.24 3.47 29.04
N LEU A 704 17.93 3.33 27.91
CA LEU A 704 18.56 2.05 27.53
C LEU A 704 19.74 1.71 28.45
N THR A 705 19.85 0.42 28.78
CA THR A 705 21.07 -0.14 29.39
C THR A 705 22.25 -0.10 28.41
N PHE A 706 23.47 -0.33 28.89
CA PHE A 706 24.65 -0.34 28.03
C PHE A 706 24.57 -1.35 26.87
N ARG A 707 24.05 -2.56 27.13
CA ARG A 707 23.91 -3.61 26.11
C ARG A 707 22.86 -3.25 25.06
N GLU A 708 21.73 -2.72 25.51
CA GLU A 708 20.65 -2.27 24.61
C GLU A 708 21.10 -1.08 23.77
N ARG A 709 21.87 -0.13 24.34
CA ARG A 709 22.45 0.97 23.57
C ARG A 709 23.38 0.48 22.45
N LEU A 710 24.16 -0.57 22.68
CA LEU A 710 25.00 -1.17 21.62
C LEU A 710 24.15 -1.82 20.51
N ALA A 711 23.08 -2.53 20.87
CA ALA A 711 22.15 -3.09 19.90
C ALA A 711 21.45 -1.99 19.10
N ALA A 712 20.91 -0.97 19.77
CA ALA A 712 20.27 0.18 19.18
C ALA A 712 21.22 0.97 18.25
N GLN A 713 22.52 1.02 18.54
CA GLN A 713 23.52 1.60 17.62
C GLN A 713 23.69 0.76 16.33
N ALA A 714 23.68 -0.56 16.43
CA ALA A 714 23.73 -1.44 15.26
C ALA A 714 22.45 -1.27 14.41
N ASP A 715 21.29 -1.18 15.04
CA ASP A 715 20.02 -0.92 14.36
C ASP A 715 20.01 0.45 13.70
N GLY A 716 20.45 1.49 14.42
CA GLY A 716 20.58 2.85 13.89
C GLY A 716 21.53 2.95 12.69
N PHE A 717 22.60 2.13 12.66
CA PHE A 717 23.47 2.03 11.49
C PHE A 717 22.73 1.45 10.27
N ILE A 718 21.86 0.45 10.48
CA ILE A 718 21.08 -0.17 9.40
C ILE A 718 19.98 0.76 8.90
N PHE A 719 19.25 1.43 9.80
CA PHE A 719 18.31 2.49 9.42
C PHE A 719 19.01 3.61 8.65
N SER A 720 20.24 3.98 9.05
CA SER A 720 21.05 4.96 8.32
C SER A 720 21.45 4.46 6.93
N ILE A 721 21.87 3.20 6.77
CA ILE A 721 22.14 2.61 5.44
C ILE A 721 20.87 2.68 4.57
N PHE A 722 19.72 2.35 5.13
CA PHE A 722 18.46 2.41 4.40
C PHE A 722 18.14 3.84 3.94
N GLN A 723 18.26 4.85 4.81
CA GLN A 723 18.10 6.25 4.43
C GLN A 723 19.10 6.69 3.36
N TRP A 724 20.40 6.42 3.56
CA TRP A 724 21.46 6.78 2.62
C TRP A 724 21.28 6.09 1.26
N SER A 725 20.83 4.84 1.25
CA SER A 725 20.56 4.12 0.00
C SER A 725 19.38 4.73 -0.76
N ARG A 726 18.27 5.07 -0.10
CA ARG A 726 17.15 5.80 -0.72
C ARG A 726 17.60 7.14 -1.29
N PHE A 727 18.32 7.94 -0.51
CA PHE A 727 18.87 9.23 -0.96
C PHE A 727 19.85 9.07 -2.13
N ALA A 728 20.77 8.10 -2.05
CA ALA A 728 21.75 7.83 -3.09
C ALA A 728 21.07 7.37 -4.39
N ILE A 729 20.08 6.47 -4.32
CA ILE A 729 19.31 6.01 -5.47
C ILE A 729 18.60 7.20 -6.13
N ALA A 730 17.88 8.02 -5.36
CA ALA A 730 17.18 9.19 -5.88
C ALA A 730 18.15 10.19 -6.53
N THR A 731 19.30 10.46 -5.89
CA THR A 731 20.32 11.37 -6.41
C THR A 731 20.95 10.84 -7.69
N VAL A 732 21.32 9.56 -7.72
CA VAL A 732 21.87 8.90 -8.91
C VAL A 732 20.87 8.93 -10.06
N PHE A 733 19.59 8.73 -9.77
CA PHE A 733 18.53 8.77 -10.78
C PHE A 733 18.36 10.17 -11.38
N ILE A 734 18.22 11.20 -10.53
CA ILE A 734 18.10 12.60 -10.97
C ILE A 734 19.35 13.04 -11.73
N LEU A 735 20.54 12.76 -11.19
CA LEU A 735 21.81 13.10 -11.83
C LEU A 735 21.97 12.38 -13.16
N GLY A 736 21.60 11.09 -13.23
CA GLY A 736 21.62 10.31 -14.46
C GLY A 736 20.73 10.91 -15.54
N ILE A 737 19.49 11.30 -15.19
CA ILE A 737 18.58 11.97 -16.12
C ILE A 737 19.18 13.29 -16.61
N VAL A 738 19.61 14.16 -15.68
CA VAL A 738 20.19 15.47 -16.03
C VAL A 738 21.40 15.31 -16.94
N LEU A 739 22.30 14.37 -16.65
CA LEU A 739 23.51 14.13 -17.44
C LEU A 739 23.18 13.59 -18.84
N VAL A 740 22.30 12.58 -18.94
CA VAL A 740 21.95 11.96 -20.23
C VAL A 740 21.15 12.93 -21.10
N SER A 741 20.12 13.57 -20.55
CA SER A 741 19.30 14.55 -21.27
C SER A 741 20.12 15.77 -21.67
N GLY A 742 20.95 16.29 -20.76
CA GLY A 742 21.86 17.40 -21.03
C GLY A 742 22.86 17.07 -22.13
N ARG A 743 23.48 15.87 -22.09
CA ARG A 743 24.37 15.40 -23.16
C ARG A 743 23.64 15.30 -24.49
N ALA A 744 22.48 14.64 -24.53
CA ALA A 744 21.72 14.45 -25.76
C ALA A 744 21.38 15.80 -26.42
N LEU A 745 20.95 16.78 -25.62
CA LEU A 745 20.69 18.13 -26.08
C LEU A 745 21.95 18.82 -26.62
N ILE A 746 23.07 18.76 -25.89
CA ILE A 746 24.33 19.39 -26.31
C ILE A 746 24.85 18.75 -27.61
N ILE A 747 24.91 17.42 -27.68
CA ILE A 747 25.36 16.69 -28.88
C ILE A 747 24.45 16.98 -30.06
N GLY A 748 23.13 16.96 -29.87
CA GLY A 748 22.17 17.29 -30.92
C GLY A 748 22.36 18.71 -31.47
N ILE A 749 22.50 19.70 -30.59
CA ILE A 749 22.75 21.10 -30.99
C ILE A 749 24.08 21.22 -31.74
N LEU A 750 25.17 20.66 -31.20
CA LEU A 750 26.50 20.74 -31.83
C LEU A 750 26.53 20.03 -33.20
N ALA A 751 25.84 18.89 -33.33
CA ALA A 751 25.74 18.17 -34.60
C ALA A 751 24.94 18.97 -35.64
N ILE A 752 23.87 19.66 -35.24
CA ILE A 752 23.12 20.58 -36.12
C ILE A 752 24.02 21.77 -36.55
N ILE A 753 24.76 22.36 -35.60
CA ILE A 753 25.68 23.47 -35.90
C ILE A 753 26.73 23.04 -36.92
N GLU A 754 27.36 21.87 -36.72
CA GLU A 754 28.36 21.37 -37.66
C GLU A 754 27.74 21.03 -39.02
N LYS A 755 26.52 20.50 -39.07
CA LYS A 755 25.81 20.22 -40.34
C LYS A 755 25.51 21.49 -41.14
N LEU A 756 25.28 22.61 -40.48
CA LEU A 756 25.01 23.91 -41.10
C LEU A 756 26.31 24.67 -41.46
N ARG A 757 27.46 24.20 -40.98
CA ARG A 757 28.76 24.83 -41.23
C ARG A 757 29.18 24.61 -42.69
N PRO A 758 29.70 25.64 -43.39
CA PRO A 758 30.23 25.46 -44.74
C PRO A 758 31.46 24.55 -44.73
N ASP A 759 31.46 23.51 -45.57
CA ASP A 759 32.64 22.70 -45.83
C ASP A 759 33.61 23.46 -46.75
N ASN A 760 34.82 23.69 -46.25
CA ASN A 760 35.88 24.41 -46.96
C ASN A 760 37.06 23.48 -47.34
N ALA A 761 36.97 22.18 -47.03
CA ALA A 761 38.03 21.24 -47.35
C ALA A 761 38.13 21.07 -48.87
N LYS A 762 39.34 21.23 -49.41
CA LYS A 762 39.61 21.09 -50.84
C LYS A 762 40.68 20.03 -51.06
N LEU A 763 40.45 19.16 -52.03
CA LEU A 763 41.47 18.22 -52.45
C LEU A 763 42.67 18.99 -53.02
N PRO A 764 43.92 18.73 -52.59
CA PRO A 764 45.10 19.29 -53.21
C PRO A 764 45.17 18.93 -54.70
N GLU A 765 45.64 19.84 -55.55
CA GLU A 765 45.89 19.58 -56.98
C GLU A 765 47.40 19.65 -57.28
N PRO A 766 48.02 18.58 -57.81
CA PRO A 766 47.44 17.26 -58.06
C PRO A 766 47.08 16.51 -56.75
N PRO A 767 46.13 15.55 -56.78
CA PRO A 767 45.79 14.74 -55.62
C PRO A 767 47.02 14.03 -55.06
N PRO A 768 47.21 13.97 -53.73
CA PRO A 768 48.37 13.32 -53.15
C PRO A 768 48.26 11.80 -53.30
N GLY A 769 49.42 11.14 -53.46
CA GLY A 769 49.49 9.68 -53.45
C GLY A 769 49.04 9.09 -52.12
N VAL A 770 48.37 7.94 -52.17
CA VAL A 770 47.81 7.29 -50.98
C VAL A 770 48.08 5.78 -50.99
N THR A 771 48.45 5.24 -49.81
CA THR A 771 48.60 3.79 -49.63
C THR A 771 47.46 3.27 -48.73
N VAL A 772 46.70 2.30 -49.23
CA VAL A 772 45.66 1.61 -48.48
C VAL A 772 46.24 0.36 -47.83
N LEU A 773 46.02 0.18 -46.53
CA LEU A 773 46.48 -0.97 -45.75
C LEU A 773 45.28 -1.82 -45.34
N ILE A 774 45.30 -3.10 -45.74
CA ILE A 774 44.23 -4.06 -45.46
C ILE A 774 44.81 -5.26 -44.70
N PRO A 775 44.63 -5.35 -43.37
CA PRO A 775 45.03 -6.52 -42.61
C PRO A 775 43.95 -7.62 -42.74
N ALA A 776 44.35 -8.83 -43.12
CA ALA A 776 43.45 -9.96 -43.32
C ALA A 776 43.90 -11.19 -42.52
N HIS A 777 42.96 -11.86 -41.84
CA HIS A 777 43.20 -13.15 -41.20
C HIS A 777 41.91 -13.98 -41.17
N ASN A 778 41.86 -15.02 -41.99
CA ASN A 778 40.69 -15.88 -42.21
C ASN A 778 39.44 -15.12 -42.71
N GLU A 779 39.57 -14.45 -43.86
CA GLU A 779 38.56 -13.55 -44.45
C GLU A 779 38.14 -14.01 -45.87
N GLU A 780 38.17 -15.32 -46.14
CA GLU A 780 37.94 -15.87 -47.50
C GLU A 780 36.57 -15.50 -48.11
N SER A 781 35.57 -15.15 -47.29
CA SER A 781 34.22 -14.80 -47.74
C SER A 781 34.08 -13.38 -48.26
N VAL A 782 34.97 -12.46 -47.88
CA VAL A 782 34.78 -11.00 -48.08
C VAL A 782 36.00 -10.30 -48.69
N ILE A 783 37.21 -10.86 -48.55
CA ILE A 783 38.47 -10.18 -48.89
C ILE A 783 38.56 -9.72 -50.35
N VAL A 784 38.01 -10.49 -51.30
CA VAL A 784 38.06 -10.16 -52.73
C VAL A 784 37.25 -8.89 -53.02
N GLN A 785 36.02 -8.82 -52.50
CA GLN A 785 35.12 -7.67 -52.68
C GLN A 785 35.72 -6.41 -52.05
N THR A 786 36.31 -6.53 -50.87
CA THR A 786 37.02 -5.44 -50.19
C THR A 786 38.13 -4.86 -51.07
N VAL A 787 39.04 -5.70 -51.59
CA VAL A 787 40.14 -5.22 -52.46
C VAL A 787 39.62 -4.64 -53.78
N GLU A 788 38.60 -5.25 -54.39
CA GLU A 788 37.96 -4.72 -55.59
C GLU A 788 37.35 -3.32 -55.37
N SER A 789 36.63 -3.12 -54.25
CA SER A 789 36.04 -1.83 -53.91
C SER A 789 37.09 -0.72 -53.79
N VAL A 790 38.26 -1.04 -53.24
CA VAL A 790 39.40 -0.11 -53.15
C VAL A 790 39.97 0.21 -54.52
N LEU A 791 40.11 -0.79 -55.40
CA LEU A 791 40.67 -0.61 -56.74
C LEU A 791 39.76 0.18 -57.70
N LEU A 792 38.46 0.28 -57.37
CA LEU A 792 37.48 1.15 -58.04
C LEU A 792 37.63 2.63 -57.68
N SER A 793 38.49 2.97 -56.71
CA SER A 793 38.73 4.36 -56.32
C SER A 793 39.19 5.21 -57.51
N ASP A 794 38.67 6.43 -57.59
CA ASP A 794 38.90 7.35 -58.72
C ASP A 794 40.27 8.09 -58.70
N LEU A 795 41.26 7.53 -58.00
CA LEU A 795 42.60 8.10 -57.81
C LEU A 795 43.65 7.39 -58.67
N ASN A 796 44.49 8.19 -59.34
CA ASN A 796 45.54 7.68 -60.21
C ASN A 796 46.78 7.16 -59.45
N ASP A 797 47.13 7.79 -58.32
CA ASP A 797 48.30 7.43 -57.49
C ASP A 797 47.86 6.70 -56.21
N LEU A 798 47.46 5.44 -56.39
CA LEU A 798 46.90 4.57 -55.36
C LEU A 798 47.70 3.26 -55.28
N GLN A 799 48.22 2.96 -54.08
CA GLN A 799 48.84 1.67 -53.74
C GLN A 799 47.95 0.93 -52.73
N VAL A 800 47.73 -0.37 -52.93
CA VAL A 800 47.01 -1.23 -51.98
C VAL A 800 47.99 -2.26 -51.42
N ILE A 801 48.12 -2.32 -50.10
CA ILE A 801 48.95 -3.30 -49.41
C ILE A 801 48.04 -4.17 -48.56
N VAL A 802 47.90 -5.44 -48.94
CA VAL A 802 47.13 -6.43 -48.20
C VAL A 802 48.09 -7.30 -47.42
N VAL A 803 47.86 -7.47 -46.11
CA VAL A 803 48.69 -8.31 -45.24
C VAL A 803 47.88 -9.51 -44.78
N ASP A 804 48.21 -10.69 -45.30
CA ASP A 804 47.76 -11.96 -44.76
C ASP A 804 48.54 -12.29 -43.48
N ASP A 805 47.87 -12.16 -42.34
CA ASP A 805 48.42 -12.41 -41.00
C ASP A 805 48.28 -13.89 -40.60
N GLY A 806 48.79 -14.77 -41.45
CA GLY A 806 48.87 -16.21 -41.22
C GLY A 806 47.50 -16.88 -41.26
N SER A 807 46.73 -16.64 -42.32
CA SER A 807 45.42 -17.27 -42.48
C SER A 807 45.53 -18.79 -42.63
N SER A 808 44.56 -19.51 -42.08
CA SER A 808 44.42 -20.97 -42.16
C SER A 808 43.37 -21.41 -43.19
N ASP A 809 42.65 -20.47 -43.78
CA ASP A 809 41.63 -20.68 -44.81
C ASP A 809 42.15 -20.27 -46.21
N ARG A 810 41.26 -20.08 -47.19
CA ARG A 810 41.67 -19.75 -48.57
C ARG A 810 41.97 -18.27 -48.81
N THR A 811 42.10 -17.44 -47.77
CA THR A 811 42.33 -15.98 -47.90
C THR A 811 43.56 -15.67 -48.77
N LEU A 812 44.72 -16.28 -48.48
CA LEU A 812 45.95 -16.04 -49.23
C LEU A 812 45.84 -16.52 -50.69
N GLU A 813 45.25 -17.70 -50.91
CA GLU A 813 45.00 -18.28 -52.24
C GLU A 813 44.12 -17.34 -53.10
N LEU A 814 43.06 -16.78 -52.51
CA LEU A 814 42.15 -15.85 -53.17
C LEU A 814 42.83 -14.52 -53.48
N LEU A 815 43.67 -14.00 -52.59
CA LEU A 815 44.45 -12.79 -52.83
C LEU A 815 45.44 -12.96 -54.00
N GLU A 816 46.22 -14.04 -54.00
CA GLU A 816 47.20 -14.30 -55.05
C GLU A 816 46.55 -14.53 -56.41
N SER A 817 45.46 -15.31 -56.45
CA SER A 817 44.76 -15.66 -57.69
C SER A 817 44.07 -14.47 -58.36
N ASN A 818 43.50 -13.54 -57.58
CA ASN A 818 42.78 -12.38 -58.12
C ASN A 818 43.69 -11.15 -58.33
N PHE A 819 44.68 -10.92 -57.45
CA PHE A 819 45.42 -9.66 -57.43
C PHE A 819 46.94 -9.80 -57.54
N GLY A 820 47.51 -11.02 -57.53
CA GLY A 820 48.96 -11.22 -57.57
C GLY A 820 49.68 -10.69 -58.83
N LYS A 821 48.92 -10.34 -59.89
CA LYS A 821 49.42 -9.72 -61.13
C LYS A 821 49.09 -8.22 -61.26
N ASN A 822 48.44 -7.62 -60.27
CA ASN A 822 48.03 -6.23 -60.32
C ASN A 822 49.12 -5.33 -59.72
N ASP A 823 49.73 -4.47 -60.54
CA ASP A 823 50.85 -3.60 -60.12
C ASP A 823 50.48 -2.61 -59.00
N ARG A 824 49.18 -2.36 -58.79
CA ARG A 824 48.70 -1.51 -57.68
C ARG A 824 48.55 -2.27 -56.36
N VAL A 825 48.58 -3.61 -56.37
CA VAL A 825 48.34 -4.45 -55.18
C VAL A 825 49.62 -5.16 -54.76
N GLN A 826 50.02 -4.97 -53.52
CA GLN A 826 51.13 -5.68 -52.88
C GLN A 826 50.57 -6.60 -51.79
N ILE A 827 50.80 -7.90 -51.93
CA ILE A 827 50.38 -8.91 -50.96
C ILE A 827 51.60 -9.24 -50.08
N LEU A 828 51.44 -9.11 -48.76
CA LEU A 828 52.43 -9.50 -47.76
C LEU A 828 51.87 -10.67 -46.95
N HIS A 829 52.67 -11.72 -46.77
CA HIS A 829 52.32 -12.82 -45.88
C HIS A 829 53.24 -12.82 -44.64
N GLN A 830 52.66 -13.02 -43.46
CA GLN A 830 53.40 -13.13 -42.21
C GLN A 830 52.80 -14.19 -41.29
N VAL A 831 53.59 -14.63 -40.30
CA VAL A 831 53.05 -15.44 -39.18
C VAL A 831 52.08 -14.57 -38.38
N ASN A 832 50.95 -15.15 -37.95
CA ASN A 832 49.92 -14.46 -37.19
C ASN A 832 50.52 -13.76 -35.95
N ARG A 833 50.48 -12.43 -35.95
CA ARG A 833 50.93 -11.57 -34.85
C ARG A 833 49.89 -10.51 -34.47
N GLY A 834 48.68 -10.63 -35.02
CA GLY A 834 47.57 -9.72 -34.80
C GLY A 834 47.57 -8.51 -35.72
N LYS A 835 46.40 -7.87 -35.79
CA LYS A 835 46.11 -6.74 -36.69
C LYS A 835 47.11 -5.58 -36.57
N ALA A 836 47.44 -5.15 -35.35
CA ALA A 836 48.40 -4.06 -35.15
C ALA A 836 49.79 -4.39 -35.73
N ALA A 837 50.26 -5.64 -35.61
CA ALA A 837 51.53 -6.06 -36.19
C ALA A 837 51.46 -6.10 -37.72
N ALA A 838 50.36 -6.61 -38.29
CA ALA A 838 50.11 -6.60 -39.73
C ALA A 838 50.07 -5.17 -40.30
N LEU A 839 49.36 -4.25 -39.66
CA LEU A 839 49.29 -2.84 -40.05
C LEU A 839 50.65 -2.14 -39.97
N ASN A 840 51.47 -2.38 -38.93
CA ASN A 840 52.83 -1.83 -38.89
C ASN A 840 53.73 -2.40 -39.98
N ASN A 841 53.60 -3.70 -40.31
CA ASN A 841 54.34 -4.30 -41.42
C ASN A 841 53.98 -3.62 -42.74
N ALA A 842 52.68 -3.44 -43.00
CA ALA A 842 52.18 -2.71 -44.16
C ALA A 842 52.68 -1.26 -44.19
N LEU A 843 52.65 -0.56 -43.04
CA LEU A 843 53.11 0.82 -42.89
C LEU A 843 54.60 0.98 -43.24
N THR A 844 55.45 -0.01 -42.94
CA THR A 844 56.88 0.03 -43.31
C THR A 844 57.13 -0.05 -44.82
N GLN A 845 56.15 -0.57 -45.57
CA GLN A 845 56.19 -0.68 -47.03
C GLN A 845 55.50 0.51 -47.72
N ALA A 846 54.70 1.29 -46.99
CA ALA A 846 54.01 2.45 -47.52
C ALA A 846 55.00 3.58 -47.86
N LYS A 847 54.93 4.08 -49.10
CA LYS A 847 55.84 5.13 -49.61
C LYS A 847 55.21 6.52 -49.68
N THR A 848 53.90 6.59 -49.46
CA THR A 848 53.09 7.81 -49.60
C THR A 848 53.07 8.60 -48.29
N GLU A 849 52.60 9.85 -48.36
CA GLU A 849 52.43 10.71 -47.19
C GLU A 849 51.18 10.34 -46.38
N PHE A 850 50.13 9.89 -47.08
CA PHE A 850 48.84 9.55 -46.50
C PHE A 850 48.56 8.06 -46.61
N VAL A 851 48.04 7.50 -45.52
CA VAL A 851 47.75 6.09 -45.39
C VAL A 851 46.29 5.91 -45.03
N VAL A 852 45.59 5.00 -45.69
CA VAL A 852 44.20 4.66 -45.36
C VAL A 852 44.15 3.24 -44.83
N THR A 853 43.53 3.04 -43.68
CA THR A 853 43.29 1.70 -43.12
C THR A 853 41.86 1.29 -43.45
N ILE A 854 41.70 0.07 -43.97
CA ILE A 854 40.40 -0.54 -44.28
C ILE A 854 40.40 -1.96 -43.72
N ASP A 855 39.32 -2.34 -43.04
CA ASP A 855 39.14 -3.71 -42.54
C ASP A 855 38.83 -4.67 -43.69
N ALA A 856 39.25 -5.94 -43.57
CA ALA A 856 39.12 -6.93 -44.64
C ALA A 856 37.66 -7.27 -45.04
N ASP A 857 36.68 -6.86 -44.25
CA ASP A 857 35.23 -7.06 -44.40
C ASP A 857 34.48 -5.76 -44.77
N THR A 858 35.19 -4.77 -45.33
CA THR A 858 34.63 -3.44 -45.60
C THR A 858 34.74 -3.05 -47.07
N GLU A 859 33.60 -2.74 -47.69
CA GLU A 859 33.52 -2.17 -49.03
C GLU A 859 33.42 -0.64 -48.96
N ILE A 860 34.10 0.09 -49.84
CA ILE A 860 34.07 1.57 -49.86
C ILE A 860 33.43 2.12 -51.14
N GLU A 861 32.85 3.32 -51.06
CA GLU A 861 32.38 4.02 -52.27
C GLU A 861 33.57 4.52 -53.12
N PRO A 862 33.45 4.58 -54.47
CA PRO A 862 34.56 4.93 -55.37
C PRO A 862 35.22 6.30 -55.11
N ASP A 863 34.50 7.24 -54.50
CA ASP A 863 35.01 8.57 -54.16
C ASP A 863 35.35 8.73 -52.65
N ALA A 864 35.23 7.67 -51.85
CA ALA A 864 35.42 7.73 -50.40
C ALA A 864 36.84 8.16 -50.01
N ILE A 865 37.88 7.57 -50.62
CA ILE A 865 39.28 7.93 -50.34
C ILE A 865 39.55 9.39 -50.70
N ARG A 866 39.04 9.85 -51.86
CA ARG A 866 39.15 11.24 -52.29
C ARG A 866 38.53 12.20 -51.27
N LYS A 867 37.34 11.88 -50.75
CA LYS A 867 36.64 12.66 -49.73
C LYS A 867 37.39 12.68 -48.38
N LEU A 868 38.13 11.63 -48.03
CA LEU A 868 39.01 11.70 -46.86
C LEU A 868 40.20 12.64 -47.10
N LEU A 869 40.81 12.58 -48.29
CA LEU A 869 42.04 13.31 -48.59
C LEU A 869 41.88 14.83 -48.62
N ARG A 870 40.69 15.38 -48.92
CA ARG A 870 40.46 16.85 -48.93
C ARG A 870 40.75 17.54 -47.59
N HIS A 871 40.62 16.81 -46.48
CA HIS A 871 40.83 17.36 -45.13
C HIS A 871 42.30 17.60 -44.80
N PHE A 872 43.23 16.90 -45.45
CA PHE A 872 44.67 17.09 -45.22
C PHE A 872 45.24 18.37 -45.85
N SER A 873 44.40 19.15 -46.54
CA SER A 873 44.72 20.53 -46.93
C SER A 873 45.00 21.42 -45.70
N ASP A 874 44.46 21.08 -44.53
CA ASP A 874 44.90 21.64 -43.25
C ASP A 874 46.11 20.83 -42.71
N PRO A 875 47.30 21.43 -42.60
CA PRO A 875 48.50 20.74 -42.13
C PRO A 875 48.40 20.28 -40.66
N LYS A 876 47.42 20.77 -39.88
CA LYS A 876 47.20 20.32 -38.50
C LYS A 876 46.37 19.04 -38.42
N VAL A 877 45.76 18.60 -39.52
CA VAL A 877 44.99 17.35 -39.56
C VAL A 877 45.96 16.18 -39.64
N GLY A 878 45.90 15.33 -38.61
CA GLY A 878 46.68 14.10 -38.51
C GLY A 878 45.87 12.85 -38.90
N ALA A 879 44.54 12.90 -38.78
CA ALA A 879 43.67 11.79 -39.19
C ALA A 879 42.25 12.26 -39.55
N VAL A 880 41.57 11.48 -40.37
CA VAL A 880 40.21 11.72 -40.86
C VAL A 880 39.41 10.43 -40.75
N ALA A 881 38.27 10.47 -40.05
CA ALA A 881 37.35 9.36 -39.92
C ALA A 881 36.29 9.39 -41.03
N GLY A 882 36.04 8.25 -41.67
CA GLY A 882 34.93 8.09 -42.61
C GLY A 882 33.62 7.67 -41.94
N ASN A 883 32.54 7.73 -42.72
CA ASN A 883 31.19 7.30 -42.36
C ASN A 883 31.00 5.80 -42.63
N VAL A 884 31.01 5.01 -41.56
CA VAL A 884 30.80 3.56 -41.66
C VAL A 884 29.30 3.25 -41.54
N LYS A 885 28.76 2.46 -42.46
CA LYS A 885 27.36 2.03 -42.51
C LYS A 885 27.26 0.51 -42.51
N VAL A 886 26.19 -0.02 -41.93
CA VAL A 886 25.91 -1.47 -41.92
C VAL A 886 25.28 -1.87 -43.25
N GLY A 887 25.83 -2.85 -43.95
CA GLY A 887 25.29 -3.36 -45.22
C GLY A 887 24.17 -4.41 -45.04
N ASN A 888 24.35 -5.37 -44.13
CA ASN A 888 23.48 -6.54 -43.96
C ASN A 888 22.28 -6.31 -43.01
N ARG A 889 21.36 -5.40 -43.36
CA ARG A 889 20.24 -4.96 -42.48
C ARG A 889 18.99 -5.88 -42.52
N SER A 890 19.19 -7.18 -42.67
CA SER A 890 18.12 -8.17 -42.85
C SER A 890 17.44 -8.63 -41.54
N ARG A 891 18.08 -8.43 -40.38
CA ARG A 891 17.60 -8.89 -39.06
C ARG A 891 17.44 -7.75 -38.07
N TRP A 892 16.65 -7.95 -37.02
CA TRP A 892 16.48 -6.97 -35.93
C TRP A 892 17.81 -6.55 -35.29
N LEU A 893 18.73 -7.50 -35.07
CA LEU A 893 20.04 -7.22 -34.47
C LEU A 893 20.91 -6.30 -35.34
N THR A 894 20.97 -6.56 -36.64
CA THR A 894 21.74 -5.76 -37.60
C THR A 894 21.08 -4.39 -37.85
N ARG A 895 19.74 -4.31 -37.78
CA ARG A 895 18.99 -3.03 -37.78
C ARG A 895 19.26 -2.18 -36.53
N TRP A 896 19.30 -2.79 -35.33
CA TRP A 896 19.67 -2.08 -34.10
C TRP A 896 21.11 -1.59 -34.12
N GLN A 897 22.03 -2.35 -34.72
CA GLN A 897 23.41 -1.90 -34.90
C GLN A 897 23.51 -0.74 -35.91
N ALA A 898 22.75 -0.79 -37.01
CA ALA A 898 22.64 0.34 -37.94
C ALA A 898 22.11 1.61 -37.24
N LEU A 899 21.07 1.45 -36.40
CA LEU A 899 20.53 2.52 -35.58
C LEU A 899 21.59 3.11 -34.62
N GLU A 900 22.39 2.27 -33.96
CA GLU A 900 23.50 2.72 -33.09
C GLU A 900 24.56 3.51 -33.89
N TYR A 901 24.91 3.07 -35.11
CA TYR A 901 25.89 3.76 -35.94
C TYR A 901 25.42 5.18 -36.29
N ILE A 902 24.14 5.33 -36.64
CA ILE A 902 23.55 6.64 -36.96
C ILE A 902 23.48 7.53 -35.71
N THR A 903 22.93 7.00 -34.62
CA THR A 903 22.56 7.78 -33.42
C THR A 903 23.73 8.06 -32.48
N SER A 904 24.66 7.12 -32.33
CA SER A 904 25.76 7.22 -31.36
C SER A 904 27.13 7.36 -32.01
N GLN A 905 27.37 6.87 -33.23
CA GLN A 905 28.67 7.07 -33.88
C GLN A 905 28.69 8.32 -34.75
N ASN A 906 27.79 8.41 -35.75
CA ASN A 906 27.82 9.49 -36.73
C ASN A 906 27.43 10.83 -36.10
N MET A 907 26.33 10.88 -35.35
CA MET A 907 25.91 12.11 -34.67
C MET A 907 26.97 12.61 -33.67
N GLU A 908 27.57 11.71 -32.88
CA GLU A 908 28.62 12.11 -31.93
C GLU A 908 29.90 12.57 -32.64
N LYS A 909 30.34 11.89 -33.72
CA LYS A 909 31.51 12.32 -34.50
C LYS A 909 31.32 13.70 -35.12
N ARG A 910 30.13 14.01 -35.64
CA ARG A 910 29.78 15.37 -36.13
C ARG A 910 29.94 16.41 -35.02
N ALA A 911 29.34 16.18 -33.86
CA ALA A 911 29.47 17.09 -32.71
C ALA A 911 30.92 17.20 -32.22
N PHE A 912 31.67 16.09 -32.24
CA PHE A 912 33.04 16.03 -31.74
C PHE A 912 34.07 16.59 -32.71
N ASP A 913 33.83 16.62 -34.02
CA ASP A 913 34.71 17.32 -34.96
C ASP A 913 34.73 18.82 -34.67
N LEU A 914 33.55 19.41 -34.45
CA LEU A 914 33.42 20.83 -34.09
C LEU A 914 34.24 21.21 -32.85
N LEU A 915 34.31 20.31 -31.85
CA LEU A 915 35.09 20.48 -30.62
C LEU A 915 36.51 19.93 -30.71
N ASN A 916 36.90 19.35 -31.84
CA ASN A 916 38.15 18.61 -32.02
C ASN A 916 38.35 17.57 -30.90
N CYS A 917 37.38 16.70 -30.65
CA CYS A 917 37.42 15.73 -29.54
C CYS A 917 37.04 14.31 -29.95
N ILE A 918 37.21 13.96 -31.23
CA ILE A 918 37.06 12.60 -31.75
C ILE A 918 38.09 11.68 -31.08
N THR A 919 37.63 10.55 -30.56
CA THR A 919 38.44 9.57 -29.82
C THR A 919 38.67 8.27 -30.58
N VAL A 920 37.97 8.04 -31.69
CA VAL A 920 38.09 6.85 -32.52
C VAL A 920 37.92 7.20 -33.99
N VAL A 921 38.98 7.01 -34.77
CA VAL A 921 38.94 6.87 -36.22
C VAL A 921 38.77 5.38 -36.50
N PRO A 922 37.65 4.93 -37.11
CA PRO A 922 37.36 3.51 -37.24
C PRO A 922 38.34 2.82 -38.20
N GLY A 923 38.74 1.60 -37.85
CA GLY A 923 39.59 0.76 -38.72
C GLY A 923 38.98 0.45 -40.11
N ALA A 924 37.65 0.45 -40.22
CA ALA A 924 36.93 0.21 -41.46
C ALA A 924 37.13 1.31 -42.53
N LEU A 925 37.29 2.58 -42.12
CA LEU A 925 37.57 3.68 -43.05
C LEU A 925 38.23 4.85 -42.30
N GLY A 926 39.56 4.80 -42.22
CA GLY A 926 40.36 5.82 -41.54
C GLY A 926 41.54 6.27 -42.39
N ALA A 927 41.66 7.58 -42.64
CA ALA A 927 42.82 8.15 -43.31
C ALA A 927 43.75 8.83 -42.30
N TRP A 928 45.05 8.69 -42.50
CA TRP A 928 46.07 9.08 -41.54
C TRP A 928 47.25 9.75 -42.24
N ARG A 929 47.80 10.80 -41.65
CA ARG A 929 49.10 11.34 -42.03
C ARG A 929 50.18 10.43 -41.46
N ARG A 930 51.06 9.91 -42.32
CA ARG A 930 52.12 8.97 -41.90
C ARG A 930 53.01 9.53 -40.79
N GLU A 931 53.38 10.80 -40.90
CA GLU A 931 54.16 11.53 -39.87
C GLU A 931 53.46 11.49 -38.49
N ALA A 932 52.13 11.61 -38.45
CA ALA A 932 51.40 11.59 -37.18
C ALA A 932 51.44 10.20 -36.52
N ILE A 933 51.34 9.12 -37.32
CA ILE A 933 51.48 7.74 -36.82
C ILE A 933 52.91 7.50 -36.30
N GLU A 934 53.92 7.93 -37.05
CA GLU A 934 55.32 7.78 -36.67
C GLU A 934 55.64 8.56 -35.38
N ALA A 935 55.14 9.79 -35.25
CA ALA A 935 55.27 10.61 -34.05
C ALA A 935 54.57 10.00 -32.82
N ALA A 936 53.45 9.27 -33.03
CA ALA A 936 52.76 8.53 -31.97
C ALA A 936 53.51 7.25 -31.53
N GLY A 937 54.56 6.85 -32.25
CA GLY A 937 55.36 5.66 -31.97
C GLY A 937 54.89 4.40 -32.70
N GLY A 938 54.13 4.55 -33.79
CA GLY A 938 53.54 3.44 -34.55
C GLY A 938 52.20 2.97 -33.98
N ILE A 939 51.67 1.87 -34.53
CA ILE A 939 50.38 1.29 -34.12
C ILE A 939 50.66 0.28 -32.99
N THR A 940 50.36 0.62 -31.73
CA THR A 940 50.71 -0.27 -30.61
C THR A 940 49.76 -1.45 -30.43
N ALA A 941 50.30 -2.61 -30.04
CA ALA A 941 49.55 -3.85 -29.80
C ALA A 941 49.22 -4.09 -28.31
N ASP A 942 49.43 -3.10 -27.43
CA ASP A 942 49.13 -3.20 -25.99
C ASP A 942 47.64 -3.00 -25.68
N THR A 943 46.82 -2.66 -26.68
CA THR A 943 45.36 -2.55 -26.60
C THR A 943 44.69 -3.37 -27.71
N VAL A 944 43.48 -3.89 -27.47
CA VAL A 944 42.71 -4.67 -28.48
C VAL A 944 41.89 -3.82 -29.47
N ALA A 945 41.88 -2.51 -29.27
CA ALA A 945 41.31 -1.51 -30.17
C ALA A 945 42.41 -0.51 -30.53
N GLU A 946 43.29 -0.93 -31.45
CA GLU A 946 44.47 -0.19 -31.89
C GLU A 946 44.12 1.18 -32.51
N ASP A 947 42.95 1.27 -33.12
CA ASP A 947 42.41 2.43 -33.80
C ASP A 947 42.00 3.54 -32.83
N ALA A 948 41.29 3.19 -31.75
CA ALA A 948 40.95 4.09 -30.65
C ALA A 948 42.21 4.61 -29.93
N ASP A 949 43.15 3.72 -29.63
CA ASP A 949 44.40 4.10 -28.96
C ASP A 949 45.26 5.04 -29.81
N LEU A 950 45.45 4.72 -31.10
CA LEU A 950 46.18 5.57 -32.03
C LEU A 950 45.54 6.95 -32.17
N THR A 951 44.20 7.01 -32.25
CA THR A 951 43.46 8.28 -32.32
C THR A 951 43.76 9.16 -31.10
N ILE A 952 43.68 8.60 -29.89
CA ILE A 952 43.97 9.34 -28.65
C ILE A 952 45.45 9.73 -28.58
N ALA A 953 46.37 8.86 -29.00
CA ALA A 953 47.81 9.14 -29.02
C ALA A 953 48.17 10.31 -29.96
N ILE A 954 47.60 10.34 -31.17
CA ILE A 954 47.78 11.44 -32.13
C ILE A 954 47.18 12.75 -31.59
N ARG A 955 45.98 12.70 -31.00
CA ARG A 955 45.36 13.86 -30.32
C ARG A 955 46.21 14.38 -29.16
N ARG A 956 46.82 13.48 -28.38
CA ARG A 956 47.71 13.81 -27.26
C ARG A 956 48.96 14.58 -27.71
N LEU A 957 49.40 14.38 -28.95
CA LEU A 957 50.51 15.12 -29.58
C LEU A 957 50.10 16.49 -30.15
N GLY A 958 48.80 16.82 -30.15
CA GLY A 958 48.28 18.11 -30.61
C GLY A 958 47.70 18.13 -32.03
N TRP A 959 47.74 17.00 -32.74
CA TRP A 959 47.11 16.88 -34.07
C TRP A 959 45.58 16.98 -33.97
N ARG A 960 44.95 17.48 -35.03
CA ARG A 960 43.49 17.48 -35.21
C ARG A 960 43.03 16.18 -35.87
N VAL A 961 41.89 15.69 -35.43
CA VAL A 961 41.17 14.57 -36.05
C VAL A 961 39.82 15.09 -36.51
N THR A 962 39.47 14.88 -37.78
CA THR A 962 38.22 15.34 -38.40
C THR A 962 37.35 14.17 -38.84
N TYR A 963 36.11 14.44 -39.22
CA TYR A 963 35.15 13.44 -39.70
C TYR A 963 34.56 13.87 -41.05
N ASP A 964 34.57 12.96 -42.03
CA ASP A 964 33.91 13.16 -43.32
C ASP A 964 32.64 12.30 -43.39
N GLU A 965 31.48 12.95 -43.46
CA GLU A 965 30.19 12.26 -43.52
C GLU A 965 29.90 11.62 -44.88
N GLU A 966 30.55 12.10 -45.95
CA GLU A 966 30.29 11.68 -47.33
C GLU A 966 31.22 10.55 -47.76
N ALA A 967 32.34 10.33 -47.04
CA ALA A 967 33.23 9.20 -47.25
C ALA A 967 32.61 7.92 -46.67
N ILE A 968 31.84 7.19 -47.48
CA ILE A 968 31.03 6.05 -47.03
C ILE A 968 31.78 4.73 -47.18
N ALA A 969 31.69 3.90 -46.14
CA ALA A 969 32.11 2.50 -46.12
C ALA A 969 30.96 1.60 -45.63
N TRP A 970 30.79 0.44 -46.25
CA TRP A 970 29.80 -0.58 -45.91
C TRP A 970 30.48 -1.78 -45.27
N THR A 971 30.03 -2.15 -44.07
CA THR A 971 30.57 -3.28 -43.29
C THR A 971 29.46 -4.25 -42.89
N GLU A 972 29.81 -5.51 -42.64
CA GLU A 972 28.89 -6.52 -42.13
C GLU A 972 28.75 -6.48 -40.60
N ALA A 973 27.51 -6.33 -40.13
CA ALA A 973 27.17 -6.42 -38.72
C ALA A 973 26.92 -7.88 -38.28
N PRO A 974 27.28 -8.26 -37.04
CA PRO A 974 26.92 -9.54 -36.44
C PRO A 974 25.42 -9.89 -36.53
N GLU A 975 25.11 -11.07 -37.07
CA GLU A 975 23.72 -11.55 -37.18
C GLU A 975 23.19 -12.28 -35.94
N THR A 976 24.08 -12.67 -35.02
CA THR A 976 23.73 -13.40 -33.80
C THR A 976 24.21 -12.69 -32.52
N PRO A 977 23.49 -12.82 -31.38
CA PRO A 977 23.91 -12.21 -30.12
C PRO A 977 25.32 -12.63 -29.67
N GLY A 978 25.72 -13.88 -29.90
CA GLY A 978 27.04 -14.37 -29.53
C GLY A 978 28.19 -13.78 -30.36
N GLN A 979 27.94 -13.44 -31.62
CA GLN A 979 28.89 -12.69 -32.46
C GLN A 979 28.94 -11.23 -32.00
N LEU A 980 27.77 -10.60 -31.75
CA LEU A 980 27.70 -9.21 -31.29
C LEU A 980 28.41 -9.01 -29.94
N ILE A 981 28.19 -9.90 -28.96
CA ILE A 981 28.85 -9.84 -27.65
C ILE A 981 30.37 -9.91 -27.81
N ARG A 982 30.89 -10.75 -28.71
CA ARG A 982 32.34 -10.86 -28.96
C ARG A 982 32.90 -9.57 -29.55
N GLN A 983 32.23 -9.02 -30.58
CA GLN A 983 32.62 -7.76 -31.20
C GLN A 983 32.59 -6.61 -30.17
N ARG A 984 31.47 -6.44 -29.47
CA ARG A 984 31.27 -5.36 -28.50
C ARG A 984 32.15 -5.48 -27.27
N PHE A 985 32.46 -6.70 -26.83
CA PHE A 985 33.44 -6.93 -25.76
C PHE A 985 34.82 -6.41 -26.16
N ARG A 986 35.28 -6.69 -27.39
CA ARG A 986 36.56 -6.16 -27.91
C ARG A 986 36.55 -4.63 -27.90
N TRP A 987 35.49 -4.00 -28.39
CA TRP A 987 35.40 -2.54 -28.49
C TRP A 987 35.33 -1.87 -27.12
N THR A 988 34.48 -2.39 -26.24
CA THR A 988 34.29 -1.84 -24.88
C THR A 988 35.56 -2.04 -24.05
N PHE A 989 36.19 -3.22 -24.12
CA PHE A 989 37.43 -3.51 -23.43
C PHE A 989 38.60 -2.67 -23.98
N GLY A 990 38.72 -2.55 -25.31
CA GLY A 990 39.75 -1.73 -25.95
C GLY A 990 39.59 -0.24 -25.65
N THR A 991 38.36 0.26 -25.59
CA THR A 991 38.06 1.63 -25.14
C THR A 991 38.49 1.83 -23.68
N LEU A 992 38.20 0.87 -22.81
CA LEU A 992 38.62 0.91 -21.41
C LEU A 992 40.16 0.87 -21.27
N GLN A 993 40.85 0.07 -22.08
CA GLN A 993 42.32 0.03 -22.14
C GLN A 993 42.90 1.36 -22.61
N SER A 994 42.34 1.93 -23.69
CA SER A 994 42.79 3.21 -24.26
C SER A 994 42.56 4.36 -23.28
N PHE A 995 41.38 4.42 -22.64
CA PHE A 995 41.10 5.37 -21.56
C PHE A 995 42.12 5.23 -20.42
N TRP A 996 42.39 4.00 -19.96
CA TRP A 996 43.34 3.76 -18.88
C TRP A 996 44.77 4.16 -19.24
N LYS A 997 45.23 3.84 -20.45
CA LYS A 997 46.57 4.17 -20.96
C LYS A 997 46.81 5.67 -21.03
N HIS A 998 45.77 6.46 -21.30
CA HIS A 998 45.85 7.92 -21.43
C HIS A 998 45.19 8.69 -20.28
N ASN A 999 44.89 8.02 -19.15
CA ASN A 999 44.16 8.61 -18.02
C ASN A 999 44.88 9.81 -17.38
N ASP A 1000 46.19 9.91 -17.58
CA ASP A 1000 47.02 10.97 -17.06
C ASP A 1000 46.77 12.31 -17.77
N THR A 1001 45.97 12.33 -18.84
CA THR A 1001 45.55 13.55 -19.53
C THR A 1001 44.22 14.12 -19.03
N LEU A 1002 43.48 13.38 -18.20
CA LEU A 1002 42.16 13.74 -17.70
C LEU A 1002 42.22 15.05 -16.87
N PHE A 1003 41.35 16.00 -17.20
CA PHE A 1003 41.24 17.33 -16.57
C PHE A 1003 42.53 18.18 -16.59
N ARG A 1004 43.46 17.92 -17.52
CA ARG A 1004 44.69 18.71 -17.66
C ARG A 1004 44.58 19.75 -18.78
N PRO A 1005 44.71 21.06 -18.49
CA PRO A 1005 44.55 22.14 -19.48
C PRO A 1005 45.47 22.04 -20.69
N LYS A 1006 46.67 21.46 -20.52
CA LYS A 1006 47.65 21.24 -21.59
C LYS A 1006 47.09 20.45 -22.78
N TYR A 1007 46.13 19.55 -22.55
CA TYR A 1007 45.58 18.68 -23.61
C TYR A 1007 44.24 19.19 -24.17
N GLY A 1008 43.80 20.39 -23.78
CA GLY A 1008 42.59 21.03 -24.31
C GLY A 1008 41.34 20.16 -24.22
N THR A 1009 40.61 20.05 -25.33
CA THR A 1009 39.35 19.30 -25.41
C THR A 1009 39.52 17.78 -25.25
N LEU A 1010 40.72 17.23 -25.47
CA LEU A 1010 41.00 15.82 -25.16
C LEU A 1010 40.84 15.55 -23.65
N GLY A 1011 41.43 16.42 -22.81
CA GLY A 1011 41.44 16.26 -21.36
C GLY A 1011 40.14 16.66 -20.67
N PHE A 1012 39.41 17.65 -21.21
CA PHE A 1012 38.20 18.21 -20.59
C PHE A 1012 36.87 17.77 -21.21
N VAL A 1013 36.87 17.25 -22.45
CA VAL A 1013 35.65 16.84 -23.14
C VAL A 1013 35.71 15.35 -23.47
N ALA A 1014 36.71 14.92 -24.25
CA ALA A 1014 36.78 13.56 -24.79
C ALA A 1014 36.89 12.48 -23.71
N LEU A 1015 37.92 12.52 -22.87
CA LEU A 1015 38.12 11.50 -21.83
C LEU A 1015 37.05 11.54 -20.73
N PRO A 1016 36.61 12.71 -20.23
CA PRO A 1016 35.46 12.76 -19.33
C PRO A 1016 34.19 12.18 -19.94
N ASN A 1017 33.94 12.40 -21.24
CA ASN A 1017 32.80 11.79 -21.93
C ASN A 1017 32.89 10.26 -21.96
N ILE A 1018 34.05 9.69 -22.28
CA ILE A 1018 34.26 8.23 -22.22
C ILE A 1018 34.00 7.73 -20.79
N PHE A 1019 34.59 8.36 -19.79
CA PHE A 1019 34.47 7.93 -18.40
C PHE A 1019 33.03 7.98 -17.88
N VAL A 1020 32.34 9.10 -18.08
CA VAL A 1020 30.99 9.31 -17.52
C VAL A 1020 29.93 8.55 -18.32
N PHE A 1021 29.92 8.69 -19.65
CA PHE A 1021 28.80 8.22 -20.48
C PHE A 1021 29.00 6.83 -21.06
N GLN A 1022 30.24 6.37 -21.28
CA GLN A 1022 30.50 5.04 -21.84
C GLN A 1022 30.86 4.00 -20.76
N ILE A 1023 31.33 4.42 -19.59
CA ILE A 1023 31.73 3.52 -18.50
C ILE A 1023 30.80 3.66 -17.28
N LEU A 1024 30.78 4.83 -16.61
CA LEU A 1024 30.14 4.97 -15.30
C LEU A 1024 28.60 4.86 -15.35
N LEU A 1025 27.92 5.65 -16.18
CA LEU A 1025 26.46 5.65 -16.26
C LEU A 1025 25.88 4.29 -16.71
N PRO A 1026 26.42 3.63 -17.75
CA PRO A 1026 25.94 2.31 -18.14
C PRO A 1026 26.17 1.21 -17.09
N LEU A 1027 27.15 1.33 -16.19
CA LEU A 1027 27.34 0.39 -15.08
C LEU A 1027 26.23 0.50 -14.02
N VAL A 1028 25.68 1.70 -13.83
CA VAL A 1028 24.66 1.97 -12.81
C VAL A 1028 23.24 1.74 -13.34
N SER A 1029 23.02 1.93 -14.64
CA SER A 1029 21.71 1.82 -15.30
C SER A 1029 20.93 0.52 -15.01
N PRO A 1030 21.54 -0.68 -15.00
CA PRO A 1030 20.83 -1.94 -14.75
C PRO A 1030 20.20 -2.01 -13.36
N VAL A 1031 20.86 -1.41 -12.35
CA VAL A 1031 20.33 -1.34 -10.99
C VAL A 1031 19.08 -0.47 -10.96
N LEU A 1032 19.10 0.66 -11.67
CA LEU A 1032 17.94 1.56 -11.78
C LEU A 1032 16.78 0.89 -12.54
N ASP A 1033 17.07 0.19 -13.64
CA ASP A 1033 16.07 -0.54 -14.42
C ASP A 1033 15.38 -1.64 -13.57
N LEU A 1034 16.15 -2.37 -12.74
CA LEU A 1034 15.61 -3.38 -11.82
C LEU A 1034 14.82 -2.77 -10.66
N LEU A 1035 15.26 -1.65 -10.09
CA LEU A 1035 14.52 -0.95 -9.03
C LEU A 1035 13.19 -0.42 -9.55
N PHE A 1036 13.18 0.18 -10.74
CA PHE A 1036 11.95 0.64 -11.40
C PHE A 1036 10.99 -0.53 -11.65
N LEU A 1037 11.45 -1.62 -12.28
CA LEU A 1037 10.60 -2.79 -12.54
C LEU A 1037 10.09 -3.42 -11.23
N GLY A 1038 10.96 -3.55 -10.23
CA GLY A 1038 10.60 -4.05 -8.91
C GLY A 1038 9.52 -3.20 -8.24
N SER A 1039 9.64 -1.87 -8.31
CA SER A 1039 8.62 -0.95 -7.77
C SER A 1039 7.27 -1.13 -8.47
N LEU A 1040 7.26 -1.30 -9.80
CA LEU A 1040 6.03 -1.48 -10.58
C LEU A 1040 5.36 -2.84 -10.30
N VAL A 1041 6.17 -3.91 -10.22
CA VAL A 1041 5.68 -5.26 -9.91
C VAL A 1041 5.10 -5.31 -8.49
N LEU A 1042 5.83 -4.80 -7.50
CA LEU A 1042 5.35 -4.80 -6.11
C LEU A 1042 4.09 -3.94 -5.94
N TRP A 1043 4.02 -2.77 -6.59
CA TRP A 1043 2.83 -1.95 -6.60
C TRP A 1043 1.63 -2.64 -7.28
N GLY A 1044 1.84 -3.31 -8.41
CA GLY A 1044 0.80 -4.08 -9.09
C GLY A 1044 0.29 -5.27 -8.28
N LEU A 1045 1.20 -6.01 -7.63
CA LEU A 1045 0.84 -7.12 -6.74
C LEU A 1045 0.06 -6.64 -5.50
N ALA A 1046 0.42 -5.48 -4.95
CA ALA A 1046 -0.31 -4.84 -3.85
C ALA A 1046 -1.72 -4.41 -4.30
N GLY A 1047 -1.87 -3.77 -5.47
CA GLY A 1047 -3.18 -3.39 -6.01
C GLY A 1047 -4.09 -4.60 -6.32
N LEU A 1048 -3.51 -5.76 -6.62
CA LEU A 1048 -4.22 -7.02 -6.82
C LEU A 1048 -4.47 -7.80 -5.50
N HIS A 1049 -4.10 -7.24 -4.34
CA HIS A 1049 -4.22 -7.88 -3.03
C HIS A 1049 -3.48 -9.24 -2.92
N ILE A 1050 -2.51 -9.50 -3.80
CA ILE A 1050 -1.71 -10.74 -3.81
C ILE A 1050 -0.66 -10.70 -2.70
N THR A 1051 -0.23 -9.51 -2.28
CA THR A 1051 0.77 -9.34 -1.22
C THR A 1051 0.34 -8.25 -0.26
N GLN A 1052 0.36 -8.53 1.04
CA GLN A 1052 0.20 -7.55 2.13
C GLN A 1052 1.53 -6.88 2.50
N ILE A 1053 2.56 -7.01 1.65
CA ILE A 1053 3.82 -6.29 1.89
C ILE A 1053 3.48 -4.80 1.94
N PRO A 1054 3.91 -4.06 2.97
CA PRO A 1054 3.56 -2.66 3.11
C PRO A 1054 3.86 -1.87 1.84
N HIS A 1055 3.17 -0.76 1.63
CA HIS A 1055 3.40 0.21 0.55
C HIS A 1055 4.81 0.83 0.65
N LEU A 1056 5.87 0.02 0.48
CA LEU A 1056 7.28 0.43 0.43
C LEU A 1056 7.49 1.53 -0.63
N TRP A 1057 6.62 1.53 -1.63
CA TRP A 1057 6.46 2.58 -2.63
C TRP A 1057 5.04 3.12 -2.54
N THR A 1058 4.91 4.42 -2.30
CA THR A 1058 3.60 5.06 -2.38
C THR A 1058 3.13 5.08 -3.84
N THR A 1059 1.82 5.15 -4.06
CA THR A 1059 1.27 5.32 -5.43
C THR A 1059 1.88 6.53 -6.13
N ASP A 1060 2.13 7.61 -5.39
CA ASP A 1060 2.81 8.81 -5.88
C ASP A 1060 4.25 8.53 -6.35
N ASP A 1061 5.01 7.72 -5.61
CA ASP A 1061 6.39 7.36 -5.99
C ASP A 1061 6.42 6.58 -7.30
N VAL A 1062 5.47 5.66 -7.49
CA VAL A 1062 5.35 4.86 -8.71
C VAL A 1062 4.92 5.72 -9.88
N GLN A 1063 3.90 6.58 -9.69
CA GLN A 1063 3.46 7.52 -10.72
C GLN A 1063 4.58 8.45 -11.17
N ARG A 1064 5.33 9.05 -10.22
CA ARG A 1064 6.50 9.88 -10.54
C ARG A 1064 7.53 9.09 -11.32
N SER A 1065 7.84 7.87 -10.91
CA SER A 1065 8.82 7.00 -11.59
C SER A 1065 8.40 6.68 -13.03
N VAL A 1066 7.11 6.40 -13.26
CA VAL A 1066 6.55 6.18 -14.61
C VAL A 1066 6.64 7.45 -15.46
N VAL A 1067 6.27 8.61 -14.91
CA VAL A 1067 6.37 9.90 -15.63
C VAL A 1067 7.82 10.18 -16.03
N PHE A 1068 8.79 10.00 -15.12
CA PHE A 1068 10.20 10.16 -15.45
C PHE A 1068 10.67 9.17 -16.51
N PHE A 1069 10.23 7.90 -16.44
CA PHE A 1069 10.56 6.89 -17.43
C PHE A 1069 10.02 7.22 -18.83
N LEU A 1070 8.76 7.67 -18.92
CA LEU A 1070 8.15 8.11 -20.17
C LEU A 1070 8.83 9.37 -20.73
N GLY A 1071 9.15 10.34 -19.88
CA GLY A 1071 9.91 11.53 -20.27
C GLY A 1071 11.29 11.19 -20.83
N PHE A 1072 11.99 10.23 -20.21
CA PHE A 1072 13.27 9.73 -20.71
C PHE A 1072 13.12 9.05 -22.08
N LEU A 1073 12.12 8.19 -22.27
CA LEU A 1073 11.86 7.54 -23.56
C LEU A 1073 11.55 8.56 -24.67
N LEU A 1074 10.80 9.61 -24.35
CA LEU A 1074 10.51 10.69 -25.30
C LEU A 1074 11.81 11.38 -25.76
N ILE A 1075 12.71 11.72 -24.82
CA ILE A 1075 14.01 12.33 -25.15
C ILE A 1075 14.86 11.40 -26.04
N ASP A 1076 14.88 10.10 -25.75
CA ASP A 1076 15.60 9.10 -26.52
C ASP A 1076 15.09 9.03 -27.97
N VAL A 1077 13.76 8.95 -28.14
CA VAL A 1077 13.12 8.96 -29.47
C VAL A 1077 13.40 10.27 -30.21
N LEU A 1078 13.26 11.42 -29.56
CA LEU A 1078 13.56 12.73 -30.18
C LEU A 1078 15.02 12.82 -30.63
N THR A 1079 15.95 12.30 -29.84
CA THR A 1079 17.38 12.27 -30.18
C THR A 1079 17.63 11.39 -31.41
N CYS A 1080 16.99 10.22 -31.48
CA CYS A 1080 17.02 9.36 -32.66
C CYS A 1080 16.44 10.06 -33.90
N VAL A 1081 15.31 10.76 -33.78
CA VAL A 1081 14.71 11.51 -34.90
C VAL A 1081 15.66 12.58 -35.42
N ILE A 1082 16.32 13.34 -34.53
CA ILE A 1082 17.31 14.34 -34.92
C ILE A 1082 18.50 13.69 -35.63
N ALA A 1083 19.04 12.59 -35.12
CA ALA A 1083 20.14 11.87 -35.75
C ALA A 1083 19.80 11.43 -37.19
N PHE A 1084 18.59 10.91 -37.41
CA PHE A 1084 18.11 10.52 -38.74
C PHE A 1084 17.88 11.72 -39.65
N ALA A 1085 17.38 12.83 -39.13
CA ALA A 1085 17.23 14.06 -39.91
C ALA A 1085 18.58 14.61 -40.41
N LEU A 1086 19.67 14.36 -39.67
CA LEU A 1086 21.02 14.77 -40.04
C LEU A 1086 21.69 13.83 -41.06
N GLU A 1087 21.26 12.57 -41.16
CA GLU A 1087 21.83 11.55 -42.04
C GLU A 1087 21.05 11.51 -43.37
N ARG A 1088 21.67 12.00 -44.46
CA ARG A 1088 21.02 12.05 -45.78
C ARG A 1088 20.86 10.64 -46.37
N HIS A 1089 19.73 10.41 -47.05
CA HIS A 1089 19.42 9.17 -47.79
C HIS A 1089 19.35 7.88 -46.94
N GLU A 1090 19.06 8.01 -45.64
CA GLU A 1090 18.95 6.86 -44.74
C GLU A 1090 17.51 6.30 -44.64
N ASP A 1091 17.37 5.02 -44.30
CA ASP A 1091 16.08 4.34 -44.17
C ASP A 1091 15.40 4.62 -42.81
N TRP A 1092 14.39 5.49 -42.82
CA TRP A 1092 13.61 5.87 -41.63
C TRP A 1092 12.84 4.71 -40.98
N THR A 1093 12.64 3.58 -41.66
CA THR A 1093 12.03 2.38 -41.04
C THR A 1093 12.90 1.77 -39.94
N LEU A 1094 14.18 2.18 -39.83
CA LEU A 1094 15.06 1.83 -38.73
C LEU A 1094 14.66 2.48 -37.39
N LEU A 1095 13.75 3.46 -37.37
CA LEU A 1095 13.24 4.04 -36.12
C LEU A 1095 12.18 3.17 -35.42
N ILE A 1096 11.46 2.32 -36.15
CA ILE A 1096 10.45 1.39 -35.58
C ILE A 1096 11.03 0.53 -34.44
N PRO A 1097 12.22 -0.08 -34.57
CA PRO A 1097 12.82 -0.90 -33.52
C PRO A 1097 13.37 -0.13 -32.29
N VAL A 1098 13.37 1.21 -32.27
CA VAL A 1098 14.04 2.02 -31.20
C VAL A 1098 13.52 1.67 -29.81
N LEU A 1099 12.20 1.63 -29.61
CA LEU A 1099 11.62 1.34 -28.30
C LEU A 1099 11.92 -0.10 -27.84
N LEU A 1100 11.93 -1.06 -28.77
CA LEU A 1100 12.25 -2.46 -28.50
C LEU A 1100 13.74 -2.68 -28.19
N GLN A 1101 14.61 -1.82 -28.71
CA GLN A 1101 16.06 -1.88 -28.47
C GLN A 1101 16.39 -1.86 -26.97
N ARG A 1102 15.62 -1.13 -26.17
CA ARG A 1102 15.87 -0.95 -24.73
C ARG A 1102 15.69 -2.22 -23.92
N PHE A 1103 14.77 -3.09 -24.33
CA PHE A 1103 14.45 -4.33 -23.62
C PHE A 1103 15.33 -5.51 -24.02
N TYR A 1104 15.99 -5.46 -25.19
CA TYR A 1104 16.85 -6.55 -25.67
C TYR A 1104 18.30 -6.11 -25.92
N TYR A 1105 18.53 -5.22 -26.89
CA TYR A 1105 19.88 -4.84 -27.33
C TYR A 1105 20.69 -4.19 -26.20
N ARG A 1106 20.07 -3.30 -25.42
CA ARG A 1106 20.73 -2.62 -24.29
C ARG A 1106 21.15 -3.61 -23.18
N GLN A 1107 20.37 -4.66 -22.97
CA GLN A 1107 20.69 -5.70 -21.99
C GLN A 1107 21.96 -6.48 -22.40
N LEU A 1108 22.14 -6.74 -23.70
CA LEU A 1108 23.37 -7.32 -24.22
C LEU A 1108 24.57 -6.39 -23.98
N MET A 1109 24.41 -5.07 -24.12
CA MET A 1109 25.48 -4.10 -23.85
C MET A 1109 25.88 -4.07 -22.38
N TYR A 1110 24.91 -4.22 -21.45
CA TYR A 1110 25.22 -4.33 -20.02
C TYR A 1110 26.07 -5.57 -19.72
N ILE A 1111 25.70 -6.73 -20.28
CA ILE A 1111 26.48 -7.97 -20.13
C ILE A 1111 27.91 -7.77 -20.63
N VAL A 1112 28.06 -7.14 -21.79
CA VAL A 1112 29.37 -6.83 -22.39
C VAL A 1112 30.19 -5.96 -21.46
N LEU A 1113 29.63 -4.85 -20.94
CA LEU A 1113 30.35 -3.92 -20.08
C LEU A 1113 30.79 -4.56 -18.77
N PHE A 1114 29.90 -5.28 -18.07
CA PHE A 1114 30.26 -6.00 -16.85
C PHE A 1114 31.36 -7.03 -17.11
N ARG A 1115 31.28 -7.73 -18.25
CA ARG A 1115 32.33 -8.66 -18.68
C ARG A 1115 33.66 -7.93 -18.92
N SER A 1116 33.66 -6.79 -19.61
CA SER A 1116 34.85 -5.98 -19.85
C SER A 1116 35.50 -5.50 -18.56
N VAL A 1117 34.71 -4.98 -17.61
CA VAL A 1117 35.22 -4.56 -16.29
C VAL A 1117 35.75 -5.75 -15.50
N LYS A 1118 35.02 -6.88 -15.48
CA LYS A 1118 35.47 -8.11 -14.82
C LYS A 1118 36.83 -8.57 -15.35
N GLU A 1119 37.01 -8.61 -16.68
CA GLU A 1119 38.28 -9.04 -17.25
C GLU A 1119 39.41 -8.02 -17.05
N ALA A 1120 39.08 -6.73 -17.00
CA ALA A 1120 40.06 -5.68 -16.68
C ALA A 1120 40.58 -5.82 -15.24
N VAL A 1121 39.72 -6.22 -14.30
CA VAL A 1121 40.11 -6.52 -12.92
C VAL A 1121 40.81 -7.88 -12.81
N SER A 1122 40.33 -8.90 -13.55
CA SER A 1122 40.88 -10.26 -13.54
C SER A 1122 42.34 -10.30 -14.01
N GLY A 1123 42.66 -9.42 -14.96
CA GLY A 1123 43.98 -9.28 -15.56
C GLY A 1123 44.37 -10.40 -16.52
N ARG A 1124 43.38 -11.11 -17.06
CA ARG A 1124 43.58 -12.12 -18.11
C ARG A 1124 44.03 -11.47 -19.42
N PRO A 1125 44.85 -12.18 -20.24
CA PRO A 1125 45.17 -11.72 -21.58
C PRO A 1125 43.91 -11.73 -22.46
N VAL A 1126 43.67 -10.64 -23.16
CA VAL A 1126 42.58 -10.48 -24.11
C VAL A 1126 43.20 -10.07 -25.44
N GLY A 1127 42.89 -10.82 -26.49
CA GLY A 1127 43.36 -10.58 -27.86
C GLY A 1127 42.21 -10.45 -28.85
N TRP A 1128 42.53 -10.58 -30.14
CA TRP A 1128 41.63 -10.29 -31.27
C TRP A 1128 40.31 -11.10 -31.25
N LYS A 1129 40.36 -12.39 -30.85
CA LYS A 1129 39.17 -13.27 -30.75
C LYS A 1129 38.51 -13.30 -29.36
N GLY A 1130 38.98 -12.48 -28.41
CA GLY A 1130 38.49 -12.42 -27.04
C GLY A 1130 39.52 -12.87 -26.01
N VAL A 1131 39.08 -13.51 -24.92
CA VAL A 1131 39.97 -13.98 -23.83
C VAL A 1131 40.86 -15.10 -24.36
N GLU A 1132 42.18 -14.93 -24.26
CA GLU A 1132 43.14 -15.92 -24.73
C GLU A 1132 43.33 -17.04 -23.72
N LYS A 1133 43.69 -18.24 -24.20
CA LYS A 1133 44.07 -19.36 -23.32
C LYS A 1133 45.38 -19.00 -22.62
N GLU A 1134 45.48 -19.30 -21.33
CA GLU A 1134 46.72 -19.06 -20.58
C GLU A 1134 47.88 -19.83 -21.24
N PRO A 1135 49.04 -19.19 -21.46
CA PRO A 1135 50.23 -19.93 -21.82
C PRO A 1135 50.52 -20.96 -20.71
N PRO A 1136 50.99 -22.18 -21.04
CA PRO A 1136 51.37 -23.16 -20.04
C PRO A 1136 52.38 -22.53 -19.07
N ALA A 1137 52.22 -22.81 -17.78
CA ALA A 1137 53.13 -22.32 -16.75
C ALA A 1137 54.57 -22.71 -17.13
N LEU A 1138 55.46 -21.71 -17.26
CA LEU A 1138 56.88 -21.97 -17.45
C LEU A 1138 57.36 -22.83 -16.28
N GLU A 1139 57.87 -24.03 -16.60
CA GLU A 1139 58.54 -24.86 -15.61
C GLU A 1139 59.64 -24.02 -14.93
N PRO A 1140 59.74 -24.07 -13.59
CA PRO A 1140 60.78 -23.33 -12.89
C PRO A 1140 62.14 -23.78 -13.44
N ALA A 1141 62.92 -22.81 -13.94
CA ALA A 1141 64.28 -23.04 -14.35
C ALA A 1141 65.02 -23.72 -13.19
N THR A 1142 65.42 -24.97 -13.40
CA THR A 1142 66.32 -25.68 -12.49
C THR A 1142 67.62 -24.89 -12.40
N LEU A 1143 67.83 -24.28 -11.24
CA LEU A 1143 69.10 -23.69 -10.81
C LEU A 1143 70.11 -24.79 -10.48
#